data_AF-A0A954FAF1-F1
#
_entry.id   AF-A0A954FAF1-F1
#
_cell.length_a   1.000
_cell.length_b   1.000
_cell.length_c   1.000
_cell.angle_alpha   90.00
_cell.angle_beta   90.00
_cell.angle_gamma   90.00
#
_symmetry.space_group_name_H-M   'P 1'
#
loop_
_entity.id
_entity.type
_entity.pdbx_description
1 polymer ?
#
loop_
_entity_poly.entity_id
_entity_poly.type
_entity_poly.pdbx_seq_one_letter_code
_entity_poly.pdbx_strand_id
1 'polypeptide(L)'
;TDDKADEKAGTEAVVLLSRGAEVLPAKILSSKATAESVEFDESLINEGEEVIRLNFEGNLNKGAILGNISFNGENCVPALMLPTLEKDFSKIKEPFPAPGFQEFIQAMQTEDPFKSLNELTKDERMKTVPVALDAYTRLIAVALSQKKDSKTVEEIVNRYIETAAIWGKRLQVNAMVSSGSMLARSETDASIATQYLDEAQKAIKEGVSTLKGWDLEIALAKARVGLKSDNPEQIKAAGKLLQEEVTKHPQDRELLTELVSYEKSHGSIDKAIEHLGILAGSPLSFRERQLIAASQQSPDLVKFENPKDTLTALWKKKHGSTEGLDEYLTKSFRRYLDSMVSKKAKEVDLKKGNRVSLIELFTGASCPPCVAADLATGVIESSFPHSKVIVLRYHQHIPAPDPLTNTDSEARFILYNHGGTPSTNLNGQSVSGVAGGVEQVESSYNQLLEALIPALSENTDVKIELSAVAKDGNLVLKANATGTKDIKEPLRLVAVLAEEELTFEAPNGINIHDMIVRSMLREPNGFPAVDGKLTLDKTIPLNEFKGRITDYLSAFEEKSGANFTGAPLGLEHLEFVVFVQGELSKDIFQVASVPVTGMIEFKSAEPEKEAKPEDKPKPAVKAPKPEAKPEAKPEAKPEAKPEAKPEAKKEN
;
A
#
# COMPACT_ATOMS: atom_id res chain seq x y z
N THR A 1 -32.43 -39.94 53.90
CA THR A 1 -32.17 -38.49 53.80
C THR A 1 -30.92 -38.32 52.99
N ASP A 2 -31.08 -38.50 51.69
CA ASP A 2 -30.19 -37.95 50.68
C ASP A 2 -30.91 -36.73 50.14
N ASP A 3 -30.25 -35.57 50.14
CA ASP A 3 -30.54 -34.59 49.11
C ASP A 3 -29.24 -33.86 48.76
N LYS A 4 -28.94 -33.96 47.46
CA LYS A 4 -27.80 -33.36 46.78
C LYS A 4 -27.98 -31.84 46.76
N ALA A 5 -26.93 -31.13 47.14
CA ALA A 5 -26.81 -29.70 46.85
C ALA A 5 -26.18 -29.54 45.46
N ASP A 6 -26.96 -29.02 44.52
CA ASP A 6 -26.48 -28.44 43.26
C ASP A 6 -25.71 -27.15 43.57
N GLU A 7 -24.37 -27.17 43.48
CA GLU A 7 -23.54 -25.97 43.39
C GLU A 7 -23.69 -25.36 41.98
N LYS A 8 -24.50 -24.30 41.86
CA LYS A 8 -24.43 -23.39 40.73
C LYS A 8 -23.19 -22.51 40.88
N ALA A 9 -22.12 -22.83 40.15
CA ALA A 9 -20.99 -21.92 39.94
C ALA A 9 -21.49 -20.62 39.29
N GLY A 10 -21.43 -19.51 40.02
CA GLY A 10 -21.79 -18.19 39.50
C GLY A 10 -20.71 -17.70 38.55
N THR A 11 -21.08 -17.38 37.31
CA THR A 11 -20.20 -16.70 36.34
C THR A 11 -20.14 -15.22 36.68
N GLU A 12 -18.95 -14.68 36.97
CA GLU A 12 -18.73 -13.24 37.10
C GLU A 12 -18.44 -12.60 35.74
N ALA A 13 -18.80 -11.32 35.59
CA ALA A 13 -18.57 -10.55 34.37
C ALA A 13 -17.26 -9.76 34.48
N VAL A 14 -16.49 -9.72 33.38
CA VAL A 14 -15.29 -8.89 33.26
C VAL A 14 -15.70 -7.43 33.08
N VAL A 15 -15.01 -6.53 33.78
CA VAL A 15 -15.25 -5.09 33.71
C VAL A 15 -13.94 -4.37 33.43
N LEU A 16 -13.96 -3.47 32.44
CA LEU A 16 -12.84 -2.56 32.17
C LEU A 16 -12.84 -1.42 33.19
N LEU A 17 -11.84 -1.38 34.07
CA LEU A 17 -11.73 -0.37 35.13
C LEU A 17 -10.88 0.84 34.74
N SER A 18 -9.78 0.60 34.03
CA SER A 18 -8.83 1.63 33.61
C SER A 18 -8.01 1.16 32.43
N ARG A 19 -7.38 2.08 31.71
CA ARG A 19 -6.55 1.83 30.53
C ARG A 19 -5.35 2.78 30.49
N GLY A 20 -4.32 2.40 29.73
CA GLY A 20 -3.21 3.30 29.38
C GLY A 20 -3.67 4.48 28.54
N ALA A 21 -2.90 5.57 28.54
CA ALA A 21 -3.25 6.79 27.81
C ALA A 21 -3.42 6.54 26.29
N GLU A 22 -2.54 5.71 25.73
CA GLU A 22 -2.47 5.38 24.29
C GLU A 22 -3.37 4.19 23.88
N VAL A 23 -4.01 3.52 24.84
CA VAL A 23 -4.96 2.44 24.53
C VAL A 23 -6.31 3.08 24.20
N LEU A 24 -6.94 2.72 23.08
CA LEU A 24 -8.24 3.28 22.70
C LEU A 24 -9.31 3.04 23.77
N PRO A 25 -10.32 3.95 23.90
CA PRO A 25 -11.55 3.65 24.64
C PRO A 25 -12.10 2.29 24.25
N ALA A 26 -12.64 1.55 25.21
CA ALA A 26 -13.08 0.19 24.94
C ALA A 26 -14.33 -0.21 25.72
N LYS A 27 -15.02 -1.23 25.20
CA LYS A 27 -16.26 -1.74 25.76
C LYS A 27 -16.24 -3.27 25.75
N ILE A 28 -16.41 -3.87 26.92
CA ILE A 28 -16.66 -5.31 27.04
C ILE A 28 -18.03 -5.62 26.42
N LEU A 29 -18.04 -6.46 25.39
CA LEU A 29 -19.24 -6.88 24.66
C LEU A 29 -19.87 -8.11 25.32
N SER A 30 -19.03 -9.07 25.69
CA SER A 30 -19.39 -10.31 26.36
C SER A 30 -18.23 -10.74 27.23
N SER A 31 -18.52 -11.42 28.33
CA SER A 31 -17.51 -12.01 29.18
C SER A 31 -18.04 -13.20 29.95
N LYS A 32 -17.11 -14.07 30.32
CA LYS A 32 -17.35 -15.22 31.17
C LYS A 32 -16.10 -15.46 32.00
N ALA A 33 -16.20 -15.28 33.30
CA ALA A 33 -15.16 -15.65 34.24
C ALA A 33 -15.62 -16.80 35.14
N THR A 34 -14.71 -17.75 35.37
CA THR A 34 -14.85 -18.85 36.32
C THR A 34 -13.67 -18.80 37.30
N ALA A 35 -13.61 -19.73 38.25
CA ALA A 35 -12.45 -19.85 39.14
C ALA A 35 -11.15 -20.22 38.40
N GLU A 36 -11.25 -20.78 37.19
CA GLU A 36 -10.11 -21.34 36.45
C GLU A 36 -9.85 -20.65 35.11
N SER A 37 -10.84 -19.98 34.54
CA SER A 37 -10.77 -19.42 33.19
C SER A 37 -11.47 -18.08 33.06
N VAL A 38 -11.06 -17.32 32.06
CA VAL A 38 -11.67 -16.05 31.67
C VAL A 38 -11.66 -15.92 30.16
N GLU A 39 -12.81 -15.53 29.64
CA GLU A 39 -13.05 -15.25 28.23
C GLU A 39 -13.80 -13.93 28.13
N PHE A 40 -13.43 -13.10 27.16
CA PHE A 40 -14.21 -11.90 26.85
C PHE A 40 -13.99 -11.41 25.43
N ASP A 41 -15.01 -10.73 24.92
CA ASP A 41 -14.93 -9.91 23.71
C ASP A 41 -14.92 -8.44 24.10
N GLU A 42 -14.01 -7.68 23.51
CA GLU A 42 -13.84 -6.26 23.75
C GLU A 42 -13.81 -5.50 22.42
N SER A 43 -14.58 -4.42 22.36
CA SER A 43 -14.61 -3.49 21.24
C SER A 43 -13.73 -2.29 21.56
N LEU A 44 -12.67 -2.06 20.78
CA LEU A 44 -11.91 -0.81 20.83
C LEU A 44 -12.60 0.22 19.95
N ILE A 45 -12.84 1.39 20.52
CA ILE A 45 -13.68 2.44 19.97
C ILE A 45 -12.81 3.65 19.65
N ASN A 46 -12.90 4.14 18.42
CA ASN A 46 -12.36 5.44 18.02
C ASN A 46 -13.50 6.32 17.49
N GLU A 47 -13.62 7.55 18.00
CA GLU A 47 -14.67 8.50 17.58
C GLU A 47 -16.12 7.97 17.61
N GLY A 48 -16.39 6.95 18.44
CA GLY A 48 -17.70 6.33 18.59
C GLY A 48 -17.93 5.07 17.75
N GLU A 49 -16.96 4.68 16.93
CA GLU A 49 -17.02 3.50 16.06
C GLU A 49 -16.06 2.40 16.52
N GLU A 50 -16.47 1.13 16.38
CA GLU A 50 -15.60 -0.03 16.61
C GLU A 50 -14.54 -0.09 15.52
N VAL A 51 -13.27 0.03 15.91
CA VAL A 51 -12.13 -0.08 14.99
C VAL A 51 -11.43 -1.43 15.10
N ILE A 52 -11.45 -2.06 16.28
CA ILE A 52 -10.83 -3.37 16.52
C ILE A 52 -11.73 -4.16 17.46
N ARG A 53 -11.99 -5.42 17.10
CA ARG A 53 -12.61 -6.40 17.99
C ARG A 53 -11.54 -7.33 18.55
N LEU A 54 -11.44 -7.37 19.87
CA LEU A 54 -10.56 -8.26 20.61
C LEU A 54 -11.37 -9.45 21.11
N ASN A 55 -10.79 -10.63 21.00
CA ASN A 55 -11.31 -11.84 21.65
C ASN A 55 -10.19 -12.47 22.48
N PHE A 56 -10.38 -12.53 23.79
CA PHE A 56 -9.44 -13.12 24.74
C PHE A 56 -9.98 -14.44 25.30
N GLU A 57 -9.08 -15.42 25.43
CA GLU A 57 -9.32 -16.70 26.10
C GLU A 57 -8.10 -17.04 26.96
N GLY A 58 -8.28 -17.28 28.27
CA GLY A 58 -7.16 -17.60 29.17
C GLY A 58 -7.53 -18.42 30.40
N ASN A 59 -6.52 -19.05 31.01
CA ASN A 59 -6.65 -19.90 32.19
C ASN A 59 -5.72 -19.44 33.31
N LEU A 60 -6.18 -19.60 34.55
CA LEU A 60 -5.41 -19.30 35.75
C LEU A 60 -4.24 -20.30 35.90
N ASN A 61 -3.04 -19.76 36.02
CA ASN A 61 -1.80 -20.50 36.26
C ASN A 61 -0.95 -19.77 37.29
N LYS A 62 -0.76 -20.37 38.47
CA LYS A 62 0.13 -19.85 39.54
C LYS A 62 -0.07 -18.37 39.87
N GLY A 63 -1.32 -17.91 39.90
CA GLY A 63 -1.69 -16.54 40.28
C GLY A 63 -1.64 -15.50 39.15
N ALA A 64 -1.36 -15.92 37.92
CA ALA A 64 -1.54 -15.12 36.70
C ALA A 64 -2.48 -15.84 35.73
N ILE A 65 -3.04 -15.12 34.77
CA ILE A 65 -3.86 -15.74 33.71
C ILE A 65 -3.03 -15.77 32.45
N LEU A 66 -2.80 -16.97 31.92
CA LEU A 66 -2.09 -17.20 30.68
C LEU A 66 -3.13 -17.53 29.62
N GLY A 67 -3.09 -16.81 28.52
CA GLY A 67 -4.07 -16.94 27.47
C GLY A 67 -3.58 -16.41 26.15
N ASN A 68 -4.55 -16.16 25.28
CA ASN A 68 -4.30 -15.59 23.98
C ASN A 68 -5.33 -14.51 23.68
N ILE A 69 -4.93 -13.55 22.86
CA ILE A 69 -5.82 -12.52 22.34
C ILE A 69 -5.76 -12.53 20.82
N SER A 70 -6.94 -12.45 20.19
CA SER A 70 -7.10 -12.31 18.75
C SER A 70 -7.65 -10.94 18.41
N PHE A 71 -7.10 -10.32 17.36
CA PHE A 71 -7.56 -9.04 16.84
C PHE A 71 -8.32 -9.30 15.53
N ASN A 72 -9.59 -8.91 15.50
CA ASN A 72 -10.52 -9.10 14.38
C ASN A 72 -10.67 -10.56 13.90
N GLY A 73 -10.23 -11.53 14.71
CA GLY A 73 -10.15 -12.93 14.29
C GLY A 73 -9.03 -13.21 13.28
N GLU A 74 -8.10 -12.28 13.03
CA GLU A 74 -7.11 -12.38 11.94
C GLU A 74 -5.75 -12.90 12.42
N ASN A 75 -5.41 -12.60 13.67
CA ASN A 75 -4.16 -13.04 14.28
C ASN A 75 -4.42 -13.51 15.72
N CYS A 76 -3.39 -14.05 16.35
CA CYS A 76 -3.44 -14.49 17.73
C CYS A 76 -2.06 -14.36 18.37
N VAL A 77 -1.99 -13.72 19.54
CA VAL A 77 -0.74 -13.51 20.29
C VAL A 77 -0.90 -13.97 21.74
N PRO A 78 0.19 -14.39 22.41
CA PRO A 78 0.14 -14.69 23.84
C PRO A 78 -0.26 -13.45 24.64
N ALA A 79 -1.12 -13.66 25.63
CA ALA A 79 -1.60 -12.62 26.52
C ALA A 79 -1.45 -13.07 27.97
N LEU A 80 -0.78 -12.25 28.77
CA LEU A 80 -0.50 -12.48 30.18
C LEU A 80 -1.23 -11.43 31.02
N MET A 81 -2.18 -11.86 31.84
CA MET A 81 -2.82 -10.97 32.81
C MET A 81 -2.22 -11.20 34.19
N LEU A 82 -1.72 -10.11 34.76
CA LEU A 82 -1.11 -10.09 36.08
C LEU A 82 -2.07 -9.44 37.08
N PRO A 83 -2.19 -9.98 38.31
CA PRO A 83 -2.94 -9.31 39.36
C PRO A 83 -2.27 -7.98 39.70
N THR A 84 -3.09 -6.97 39.96
CA THR A 84 -2.62 -5.62 40.31
C THR A 84 -3.51 -4.99 41.36
N LEU A 85 -2.90 -4.16 42.22
CA LEU A 85 -3.63 -3.29 43.15
C LEU A 85 -3.88 -1.90 42.54
N GLU A 86 -3.24 -1.58 41.42
CA GLU A 86 -3.42 -0.32 40.71
C GLU A 86 -4.84 -0.24 40.14
N LYS A 87 -5.47 0.91 40.37
CA LYS A 87 -6.84 1.19 39.87
C LYS A 87 -6.86 2.23 38.76
N ASP A 88 -5.70 2.82 38.45
CA ASP A 88 -5.56 3.87 37.45
C ASP A 88 -4.29 3.64 36.62
N PHE A 89 -4.48 3.34 35.35
CA PHE A 89 -3.45 3.10 34.36
C PHE A 89 -3.24 4.31 33.42
N SER A 90 -3.99 5.40 33.60
CA SER A 90 -3.95 6.57 32.71
C SER A 90 -2.58 7.24 32.62
N LYS A 91 -1.70 7.01 33.61
CA LYS A 91 -0.34 7.54 33.65
C LYS A 91 0.66 6.74 32.80
N ILE A 92 0.27 5.55 32.34
CA ILE A 92 1.12 4.71 31.51
C ILE A 92 1.00 5.21 30.08
N LYS A 93 2.07 5.86 29.62
CA LYS A 93 2.18 6.46 28.29
C LYS A 93 2.72 5.51 27.23
N GLU A 94 3.54 4.53 27.64
CA GLU A 94 4.19 3.60 26.71
C GLU A 94 3.98 2.16 27.17
N PRO A 95 3.86 1.22 26.22
CA PRO A 95 3.79 -0.21 26.56
C PRO A 95 5.10 -0.66 27.22
N PHE A 96 4.98 -1.48 28.27
CA PHE A 96 6.15 -2.12 28.86
C PHE A 96 6.72 -3.18 27.92
N PRO A 97 8.05 -3.38 27.88
CA PRO A 97 8.62 -4.51 27.17
C PRO A 97 8.09 -5.82 27.77
N ALA A 98 7.82 -6.80 26.91
CA ALA A 98 7.41 -8.12 27.37
C ALA A 98 8.47 -8.72 28.30
N PRO A 99 8.09 -9.44 29.37
CA PRO A 99 9.06 -10.18 30.17
C PRO A 99 9.91 -11.09 29.26
N GLY A 100 11.19 -11.25 29.58
CA GLY A 100 12.13 -12.06 28.79
C GLY A 100 12.65 -11.42 27.49
N PHE A 101 12.17 -10.22 27.12
CA PHE A 101 12.52 -9.61 25.83
C PHE A 101 14.03 -9.38 25.67
N GLN A 102 14.73 -8.95 26.73
CA GLN A 102 16.17 -8.73 26.68
C GLN A 102 16.95 -10.03 26.47
N GLU A 103 16.53 -11.10 27.15
CA GLU A 103 17.11 -12.44 27.01
C GLU A 103 16.91 -12.97 25.59
N PHE A 104 15.74 -12.74 24.99
CA PHE A 104 15.47 -13.08 23.60
C PHE A 104 16.38 -12.31 22.62
N ILE A 105 16.48 -10.98 22.76
CA ILE A 105 17.35 -10.15 21.90
C ILE A 105 18.81 -10.57 22.03
N GLN A 106 19.30 -10.80 23.26
CA GLN A 106 20.66 -11.27 23.51
C GLN A 106 20.91 -12.63 22.85
N ALA A 107 19.97 -13.57 22.95
CA ALA A 107 20.09 -14.88 22.30
C ALA A 107 20.16 -14.80 20.78
N MET A 108 19.51 -13.81 20.15
CA MET A 108 19.59 -13.62 18.69
C MET A 108 20.90 -12.98 18.21
N GLN A 109 21.59 -12.24 19.09
CA GLN A 109 22.79 -11.46 18.75
C GLN A 109 24.09 -12.23 18.99
N THR A 110 24.02 -13.49 19.42
CA THR A 110 25.22 -14.32 19.64
C THR A 110 25.83 -14.80 18.33
N GLU A 111 27.08 -15.29 18.39
CA GLU A 111 27.74 -15.92 17.24
C GLU A 111 27.05 -17.21 16.78
N ASP A 112 26.38 -17.92 17.71
CA ASP A 112 25.55 -19.09 17.42
C ASP A 112 24.12 -18.88 17.94
N PRO A 113 23.27 -18.16 17.17
CA PRO A 113 21.89 -17.92 17.55
C PRO A 113 21.08 -19.21 17.72
N PHE A 114 21.42 -20.28 17.00
CA PHE A 114 20.73 -21.57 17.14
C PHE A 114 20.92 -22.11 18.55
N LYS A 115 22.17 -22.20 19.02
CA LYS A 115 22.47 -22.71 20.36
C LYS A 115 21.80 -21.85 21.43
N SER A 116 21.96 -20.53 21.37
CA SER A 116 21.42 -19.62 22.38
C SER A 116 19.89 -19.62 22.44
N LEU A 117 19.20 -19.62 21.29
CA LEU A 117 17.74 -19.73 21.25
C LEU A 117 17.25 -21.11 21.70
N ASN A 118 17.99 -22.19 21.38
CA ASN A 118 17.64 -23.53 21.82
C ASN A 118 17.79 -23.69 23.34
N GLU A 119 18.81 -23.08 23.95
CA GLU A 119 18.96 -23.03 25.41
C GLU A 119 17.85 -22.20 26.05
N LEU A 120 17.54 -21.02 25.49
CA LEU A 120 16.47 -20.14 25.97
C LEU A 120 15.11 -20.85 25.97
N THR A 121 14.78 -21.55 24.89
CA THR A 121 13.50 -22.27 24.76
C THR A 121 13.42 -23.54 25.61
N LYS A 122 14.55 -24.04 26.15
CA LYS A 122 14.58 -25.17 27.10
C LYS A 122 14.46 -24.73 28.56
N ASP A 123 14.63 -23.45 28.86
CA ASP A 123 14.46 -22.93 30.21
C ASP A 123 12.99 -23.00 30.63
N GLU A 124 12.68 -23.76 31.68
CA GLU A 124 11.33 -23.91 32.21
C GLU A 124 10.68 -22.57 32.58
N ARG A 125 11.46 -21.57 32.97
CA ARG A 125 10.95 -20.23 33.30
C ARG A 125 10.37 -19.53 32.08
N MET A 126 10.90 -19.82 30.89
CA MET A 126 10.47 -19.16 29.65
C MET A 126 9.12 -19.66 29.17
N LYS A 127 8.69 -20.87 29.54
CA LYS A 127 7.40 -21.44 29.08
C LYS A 127 6.19 -20.57 29.42
N THR A 128 6.25 -19.83 30.52
CA THR A 128 5.20 -18.92 31.00
C THR A 128 5.48 -17.45 30.70
N VAL A 129 6.46 -17.17 29.82
CA VAL A 129 6.82 -15.83 29.37
C VAL A 129 6.43 -15.65 27.89
N PRO A 130 5.70 -14.58 27.51
CA PRO A 130 5.15 -14.45 26.15
C PRO A 130 6.19 -14.58 25.03
N VAL A 131 7.37 -13.97 25.21
CA VAL A 131 8.44 -13.93 24.20
C VAL A 131 9.01 -15.31 23.85
N ALA A 132 8.75 -16.34 24.66
CA ALA A 132 9.19 -17.69 24.35
C ALA A 132 8.59 -18.18 23.02
N LEU A 133 7.36 -17.80 22.70
CA LEU A 133 6.72 -18.18 21.44
C LEU A 133 7.43 -17.52 20.24
N ASP A 134 7.89 -16.27 20.38
CA ASP A 134 8.73 -15.61 19.38
C ASP A 134 10.09 -16.29 19.24
N ALA A 135 10.69 -16.71 20.35
CA ALA A 135 11.96 -17.44 20.35
C ALA A 135 11.86 -18.77 19.59
N TYR A 136 10.75 -19.49 19.68
CA TYR A 136 10.52 -20.73 18.92
C TYR A 136 10.45 -20.49 17.42
N THR A 137 9.64 -19.52 16.98
CA THR A 137 9.51 -19.22 15.53
C THR A 137 10.87 -18.84 14.94
N ARG A 138 11.66 -18.03 15.66
CA ARG A 138 13.03 -17.71 15.25
C ARG A 138 13.95 -18.91 15.27
N LEU A 139 13.89 -19.76 16.30
CA LEU A 139 14.72 -20.96 16.41
C LEU A 139 14.46 -21.92 15.25
N ILE A 140 13.20 -22.16 14.88
CA ILE A 140 12.83 -22.99 13.73
C ILE A 140 13.40 -22.39 12.45
N ALA A 141 13.25 -21.08 12.23
CA ALA A 141 13.80 -20.41 11.05
C ALA A 141 15.33 -20.55 10.95
N VAL A 142 16.04 -20.39 12.07
CA VAL A 142 17.51 -20.59 12.13
C VAL A 142 17.88 -22.05 11.93
N ALA A 143 17.12 -22.99 12.49
CA ALA A 143 17.37 -24.42 12.30
C ALA A 143 17.27 -24.82 10.82
N LEU A 144 16.24 -24.33 10.13
CA LEU A 144 16.04 -24.55 8.70
C LEU A 144 17.14 -23.89 7.86
N SER A 145 17.52 -22.64 8.16
CA SER A 145 18.58 -21.95 7.41
C SER A 145 19.95 -22.60 7.58
N GLN A 146 20.23 -23.14 8.77
CA GLN A 146 21.44 -23.91 9.08
C GLN A 146 21.35 -25.39 8.65
N LYS A 147 20.25 -25.81 8.00
CA LYS A 147 20.02 -27.19 7.54
C LYS A 147 20.23 -28.23 8.66
N LYS A 148 19.70 -27.96 9.86
CA LYS A 148 19.66 -28.96 10.94
C LYS A 148 18.87 -30.18 10.47
N ASP A 149 19.16 -31.34 11.03
CA ASP A 149 18.47 -32.57 10.68
C ASP A 149 16.98 -32.52 11.10
N SER A 150 16.13 -33.24 10.36
CA SER A 150 14.68 -33.19 10.54
C SER A 150 14.23 -33.57 11.95
N LYS A 151 14.96 -34.48 12.64
CA LYS A 151 14.64 -34.86 14.01
C LYS A 151 14.86 -33.69 14.98
N THR A 152 15.98 -32.97 14.84
CA THR A 152 16.23 -31.75 15.62
C THR A 152 15.13 -30.71 15.39
N VAL A 153 14.70 -30.52 14.14
CA VAL A 153 13.62 -29.58 13.79
C VAL A 153 12.29 -30.02 14.41
N GLU A 154 11.94 -31.30 14.30
CA GLU A 154 10.72 -31.89 14.88
C GLU A 154 10.69 -31.72 16.41
N GLU A 155 11.81 -31.97 17.09
CA GLU A 155 11.95 -31.76 18.54
C GLU A 155 11.70 -30.30 18.94
N ILE A 156 12.13 -29.33 18.12
CA ILE A 156 11.89 -27.90 18.36
C ILE A 156 10.41 -27.57 18.14
N VAL A 157 9.81 -28.05 17.05
CA VAL A 157 8.40 -27.80 16.70
C VAL A 157 7.46 -28.41 17.75
N ASN A 158 7.71 -29.65 18.17
CA ASN A 158 6.91 -30.30 19.21
C ASN A 158 6.99 -29.52 20.52
N ARG A 159 8.19 -29.07 20.92
CA ARG A 159 8.38 -28.24 22.11
C ARG A 159 7.69 -26.87 21.99
N TYR A 160 7.66 -26.29 20.79
CA TYR A 160 6.90 -25.06 20.51
C TYR A 160 5.40 -25.28 20.70
N ILE A 161 4.83 -26.32 20.10
CA ILE A 161 3.41 -26.67 20.18
C ILE A 161 3.01 -26.95 21.64
N GLU A 162 3.82 -27.71 22.38
CA GLU A 162 3.62 -27.97 23.81
C GLU A 162 3.63 -26.69 24.63
N THR A 163 4.59 -25.79 24.36
CA THR A 163 4.66 -24.50 25.06
C THR A 163 3.47 -23.61 24.71
N ALA A 164 3.09 -23.54 23.43
CA ALA A 164 1.93 -22.77 22.97
C ALA A 164 0.61 -23.26 23.60
N ALA A 165 0.49 -24.57 23.88
CA ALA A 165 -0.68 -25.15 24.55
C ALA A 165 -0.88 -24.59 25.97
N ILE A 166 0.19 -24.18 26.66
CA ILE A 166 0.11 -23.54 27.99
C ILE A 166 -0.65 -22.19 27.90
N TRP A 167 -0.56 -21.53 26.75
CA TRP A 167 -1.21 -20.23 26.47
C TRP A 167 -2.59 -20.38 25.83
N GLY A 168 -3.08 -21.60 25.66
CA GLY A 168 -4.42 -21.89 25.15
C GLY A 168 -4.44 -22.63 23.82
N LYS A 169 -5.58 -23.25 23.55
CA LYS A 169 -5.75 -24.18 22.42
C LYS A 169 -5.62 -23.47 21.07
N ARG A 170 -6.07 -22.21 20.97
CA ARG A 170 -5.92 -21.39 19.75
C ARG A 170 -4.45 -21.17 19.40
N LEU A 171 -3.60 -20.83 20.37
CA LEU A 171 -2.16 -20.68 20.13
C LEU A 171 -1.48 -22.01 19.80
N GLN A 172 -1.91 -23.12 20.39
CA GLN A 172 -1.42 -24.44 20.01
C GLN A 172 -1.67 -24.72 18.52
N VAL A 173 -2.90 -24.47 18.04
CA VAL A 173 -3.24 -24.64 16.62
C VAL A 173 -2.47 -23.64 15.75
N ASN A 174 -2.32 -22.39 16.20
CA ASN A 174 -1.50 -21.40 15.50
C ASN A 174 -0.04 -21.86 15.34
N ALA A 175 0.53 -22.49 16.38
CA ALA A 175 1.88 -23.05 16.34
C ALA A 175 1.98 -24.21 15.34
N MET A 176 0.96 -25.08 15.26
CA MET A 176 0.89 -26.15 14.26
C MET A 176 0.81 -25.60 12.83
N VAL A 177 -0.09 -24.64 12.57
CA VAL A 177 -0.26 -24.02 11.25
C VAL A 177 1.02 -23.29 10.83
N SER A 178 1.56 -22.43 11.69
CA SER A 178 2.79 -21.67 11.38
C SER A 178 4.00 -22.58 11.16
N SER A 179 4.19 -23.60 12.01
CA SER A 179 5.28 -24.57 11.84
C SER A 179 5.11 -25.40 10.57
N GLY A 180 3.92 -25.94 10.31
CA GLY A 180 3.61 -26.67 9.09
C GLY A 180 3.88 -25.83 7.83
N SER A 181 3.50 -24.56 7.85
CA SER A 181 3.78 -23.61 6.78
C SER A 181 5.24 -23.27 6.59
N MET A 182 6.02 -23.12 7.67
CA MET A 182 7.48 -22.91 7.58
C MET A 182 8.16 -24.15 6.99
N LEU A 183 7.78 -25.34 7.45
CA LEU A 183 8.30 -26.62 6.98
C LEU A 183 7.95 -26.88 5.52
N ALA A 184 6.72 -26.59 5.09
CA ALA A 184 6.30 -26.74 3.70
C ALA A 184 7.11 -25.87 2.72
N ARG A 185 7.62 -24.71 3.18
CA ARG A 185 8.52 -23.85 2.41
C ARG A 185 9.97 -24.40 2.38
N SER A 186 10.38 -25.20 3.36
CA SER A 186 11.71 -25.88 3.37
C SER A 186 11.84 -26.91 2.25
N GLU A 187 13.02 -27.03 1.66
CA GLU A 187 13.33 -28.05 0.64
C GLU A 187 13.51 -29.45 1.25
N THR A 188 14.02 -29.53 2.48
CA THR A 188 14.44 -30.80 3.10
C THR A 188 13.40 -31.40 4.04
N ASP A 189 12.49 -30.57 4.57
CA ASP A 189 11.60 -30.95 5.67
C ASP A 189 10.11 -30.80 5.33
N ALA A 190 9.78 -30.66 4.04
CA ALA A 190 8.40 -30.48 3.59
C ALA A 190 7.50 -31.67 3.96
N SER A 191 8.03 -32.90 4.01
CA SER A 191 7.24 -34.10 4.28
C SER A 191 6.59 -34.09 5.67
N ILE A 192 7.32 -33.63 6.70
CA ILE A 192 6.83 -33.59 8.08
C ILE A 192 5.79 -32.47 8.32
N ALA A 193 5.69 -31.48 7.42
CA ALA A 193 4.70 -30.41 7.54
C ALA A 193 3.27 -30.93 7.59
N THR A 194 2.96 -31.97 6.81
CA THR A 194 1.59 -32.50 6.68
C THR A 194 1.01 -33.02 7.99
N GLN A 195 1.85 -33.63 8.85
CA GLN A 195 1.45 -34.08 10.19
C GLN A 195 0.84 -32.93 11.00
N TYR A 196 1.58 -31.81 11.13
CA TYR A 196 1.14 -30.67 11.91
C TYR A 196 -0.09 -29.99 11.31
N LEU A 197 -0.18 -29.92 9.99
CA LEU A 197 -1.33 -29.34 9.28
C LEU A 197 -2.60 -30.20 9.46
N ASP A 198 -2.46 -31.53 9.46
CA ASP A 198 -3.57 -32.45 9.71
C ASP A 198 -4.04 -32.40 11.17
N GLU A 199 -3.11 -32.32 12.12
CA GLU A 199 -3.43 -32.11 13.55
C GLU A 199 -4.14 -30.77 13.78
N ALA A 200 -3.69 -29.69 13.13
CA ALA A 200 -4.35 -28.39 13.18
C ALA A 200 -5.79 -28.48 12.65
N GLN A 201 -6.00 -29.09 11.48
CA GLN A 201 -7.34 -29.28 10.91
C GLN A 201 -8.25 -30.15 11.79
N LYS A 202 -7.68 -31.16 12.44
CA LYS A 202 -8.43 -31.98 13.40
C LYS A 202 -8.87 -31.15 14.60
N ALA A 203 -7.98 -30.37 15.19
CA ALA A 203 -8.31 -29.50 16.32
C ALA A 203 -9.37 -28.44 15.95
N ILE A 204 -9.30 -27.88 14.75
CA ILE A 204 -10.32 -26.96 14.22
C ILE A 204 -11.69 -27.66 14.15
N LYS A 205 -11.75 -28.88 13.61
CA LYS A 205 -12.99 -29.69 13.56
C LYS A 205 -13.53 -30.06 14.95
N GLU A 206 -12.67 -30.11 15.95
CA GLU A 206 -13.01 -30.37 17.35
C GLU A 206 -13.47 -29.10 18.11
N GLY A 207 -13.59 -27.96 17.43
CA GLY A 207 -14.24 -26.76 17.96
C GLY A 207 -13.30 -25.64 18.42
N VAL A 208 -12.02 -25.68 18.02
CA VAL A 208 -11.11 -24.55 18.27
C VAL A 208 -11.52 -23.34 17.43
N SER A 209 -11.69 -22.19 18.07
CA SER A 209 -11.96 -20.91 17.43
C SER A 209 -10.91 -20.61 16.35
N THR A 210 -11.36 -20.52 15.09
CA THR A 210 -10.52 -20.36 13.91
C THR A 210 -10.08 -18.92 13.70
N LEU A 211 -8.85 -18.73 13.20
CA LEU A 211 -8.43 -17.45 12.65
C LEU A 211 -8.71 -17.36 11.15
N LYS A 212 -9.07 -16.17 10.69
CA LYS A 212 -9.21 -15.82 9.28
C LYS A 212 -7.89 -16.10 8.57
N GLY A 213 -7.96 -16.82 7.45
CA GLY A 213 -6.79 -17.17 6.63
C GLY A 213 -6.14 -18.51 6.96
N TRP A 214 -6.45 -19.17 8.09
CA TRP A 214 -5.89 -20.49 8.39
C TRP A 214 -6.21 -21.54 7.32
N ASP A 215 -7.43 -21.56 6.81
CA ASP A 215 -7.80 -22.53 5.76
C ASP A 215 -6.94 -22.38 4.50
N LEU A 216 -6.73 -21.14 4.06
CA LEU A 216 -5.88 -20.82 2.91
C LEU A 216 -4.41 -21.16 3.20
N GLU A 217 -3.88 -20.77 4.35
CA GLU A 217 -2.48 -21.04 4.71
C GLU A 217 -2.21 -22.54 4.82
N ILE A 218 -3.14 -23.31 5.39
CA ILE A 218 -3.07 -24.78 5.44
C ILE A 218 -3.13 -25.37 4.03
N ALA A 219 -4.06 -24.91 3.19
CA ALA A 219 -4.20 -25.41 1.82
C ALA A 219 -2.94 -25.12 0.99
N LEU A 220 -2.39 -23.91 1.08
CA LEU A 220 -1.17 -23.49 0.41
C LEU A 220 0.04 -24.31 0.89
N ALA A 221 0.18 -24.52 2.20
CA ALA A 221 1.24 -25.35 2.76
C ALA A 221 1.13 -26.80 2.27
N LYS A 222 -0.07 -27.40 2.29
CA LYS A 222 -0.29 -28.74 1.74
C LYS A 222 0.03 -28.84 0.25
N ALA A 223 -0.37 -27.83 -0.53
CA ALA A 223 -0.05 -27.76 -1.95
C ALA A 223 1.47 -27.75 -2.18
N ARG A 224 2.22 -26.94 -1.45
CA ARG A 224 3.69 -26.91 -1.52
C ARG A 224 4.33 -28.26 -1.26
N VAL A 225 3.86 -28.97 -0.22
CA VAL A 225 4.37 -30.32 0.07
C VAL A 225 4.08 -31.27 -1.10
N GLY A 226 2.85 -31.25 -1.63
CA GLY A 226 2.48 -32.10 -2.75
C GLY A 226 3.23 -31.77 -4.05
N LEU A 227 3.52 -30.50 -4.33
CA LEU A 227 4.33 -30.06 -5.47
C LEU A 227 5.80 -30.51 -5.39
N LYS A 228 6.32 -30.70 -4.17
CA LYS A 228 7.67 -31.20 -3.90
C LYS A 228 7.77 -32.73 -3.88
N SER A 229 6.65 -33.44 -4.03
CA SER A 229 6.64 -34.90 -4.01
C SER A 229 7.15 -35.50 -5.31
N ASP A 230 7.80 -36.66 -5.23
CA ASP A 230 8.14 -37.48 -6.41
C ASP A 230 6.93 -38.26 -6.96
N ASN A 231 5.78 -38.26 -6.26
CA ASN A 231 4.57 -38.95 -6.69
C ASN A 231 3.70 -38.06 -7.60
N PRO A 232 3.50 -38.44 -8.89
CA PRO A 232 2.69 -37.67 -9.83
C PRO A 232 1.24 -37.44 -9.38
N GLU A 233 0.65 -38.37 -8.63
CA GLU A 233 -0.72 -38.23 -8.11
C GLU A 233 -0.80 -37.14 -7.03
N GLN A 234 0.24 -37.03 -6.20
CA GLN A 234 0.32 -35.99 -5.16
C GLN A 234 0.56 -34.61 -5.78
N ILE A 235 1.43 -34.51 -6.79
CA ILE A 235 1.63 -33.27 -7.56
C ILE A 235 0.31 -32.83 -8.20
N LYS A 236 -0.42 -33.76 -8.83
CA LYS A 236 -1.71 -33.47 -9.46
C LYS A 236 -2.76 -33.03 -8.44
N ALA A 237 -2.80 -33.66 -7.27
CA ALA A 237 -3.70 -33.28 -6.19
C ALA A 237 -3.38 -31.87 -5.65
N ALA A 238 -2.09 -31.52 -5.51
CA ALA A 238 -1.65 -30.19 -5.14
C ALA A 238 -2.06 -29.13 -6.17
N GLY A 239 -1.84 -29.38 -7.46
CA GLY A 239 -2.28 -28.49 -8.52
C GLY A 239 -3.80 -28.27 -8.53
N LYS A 240 -4.58 -29.33 -8.29
CA LYS A 240 -6.04 -29.22 -8.15
C LYS A 240 -6.43 -28.37 -6.95
N LEU A 241 -5.78 -28.56 -5.80
CA LEU A 241 -6.02 -27.76 -4.60
C LEU A 241 -5.73 -26.27 -4.85
N LEU A 242 -4.60 -25.95 -5.51
CA LEU A 242 -4.27 -24.57 -5.88
C LEU A 242 -5.33 -23.95 -6.82
N GLN A 243 -5.80 -24.70 -7.82
CA GLN A 243 -6.86 -24.23 -8.72
C GLN A 243 -8.19 -23.97 -7.99
N GLU A 244 -8.55 -24.84 -7.04
CA GLU A 244 -9.75 -24.68 -6.21
C GLU A 244 -9.64 -23.43 -5.31
N GLU A 245 -8.48 -23.20 -4.69
CA GLU A 245 -8.26 -22.03 -3.83
C GLU A 245 -8.17 -20.73 -4.63
N VAL A 246 -7.58 -20.71 -5.83
CA VAL A 246 -7.51 -19.48 -6.67
C VAL A 246 -8.91 -19.03 -7.06
N THR A 247 -9.87 -19.95 -7.17
CA THR A 247 -11.27 -19.58 -7.43
C THR A 247 -11.88 -18.80 -6.26
N LYS A 248 -11.45 -19.08 -5.03
CA LYS A 248 -11.91 -18.39 -3.80
C LYS A 248 -11.10 -17.12 -3.52
N HIS A 249 -9.81 -17.15 -3.88
CA HIS A 249 -8.82 -16.12 -3.60
C HIS A 249 -8.10 -15.72 -4.89
N PRO A 250 -8.79 -15.16 -5.90
CA PRO A 250 -8.25 -14.95 -7.25
C PRO A 250 -7.09 -13.94 -7.30
N GLN A 251 -6.92 -13.15 -6.24
CA GLN A 251 -5.88 -12.13 -6.11
C GLN A 251 -4.80 -12.48 -5.09
N ASP A 252 -4.85 -13.66 -4.48
CA ASP A 252 -3.79 -14.09 -3.57
C ASP A 252 -2.51 -14.37 -4.36
N ARG A 253 -1.51 -13.52 -4.15
CA ARG A 253 -0.28 -13.52 -4.94
C ARG A 253 0.60 -14.73 -4.64
N GLU A 254 0.61 -15.21 -3.40
CA GLU A 254 1.42 -16.37 -3.00
C GLU A 254 0.84 -17.63 -3.64
N LEU A 255 -0.48 -17.75 -3.62
CA LEU A 255 -1.23 -18.83 -4.26
C LEU A 255 -1.06 -18.84 -5.78
N LEU A 256 -1.20 -17.68 -6.44
CA LEU A 256 -0.94 -17.56 -7.88
C LEU A 256 0.50 -17.93 -8.24
N THR A 257 1.47 -17.58 -7.39
CA THR A 257 2.89 -17.92 -7.61
C THR A 257 3.14 -19.43 -7.57
N GLU A 258 2.55 -20.13 -6.58
CA GLU A 258 2.62 -21.60 -6.52
C GLU A 258 1.88 -22.24 -7.70
N LEU A 259 0.72 -21.70 -8.08
CA LEU A 259 -0.05 -22.22 -9.21
C LEU A 259 0.69 -22.04 -10.55
N VAL A 260 1.36 -20.90 -10.76
CA VAL A 260 2.23 -20.69 -11.93
C VAL A 260 3.35 -21.73 -11.97
N SER A 261 3.97 -22.02 -10.82
CA SER A 261 5.04 -23.03 -10.74
C SER A 261 4.54 -24.42 -11.13
N TYR A 262 3.33 -24.80 -10.70
CA TYR A 262 2.65 -26.01 -11.13
C TYR A 262 2.33 -26.01 -12.63
N GLU A 263 1.69 -24.95 -13.15
CA GLU A 263 1.25 -24.88 -14.55
C GLU A 263 2.43 -24.88 -15.53
N LYS A 264 3.57 -24.27 -15.16
CA LYS A 264 4.82 -24.32 -15.94
C LYS A 264 5.39 -25.73 -16.11
N SER A 265 5.24 -26.58 -15.10
CA SER A 265 5.93 -27.88 -15.00
C SER A 265 5.03 -29.07 -15.34
N HIS A 266 3.75 -29.00 -14.97
CA HIS A 266 2.80 -30.11 -15.04
C HIS A 266 1.46 -29.75 -15.67
N GLY A 267 1.17 -28.46 -15.83
CA GLY A 267 -0.08 -27.96 -16.38
C GLY A 267 0.07 -27.40 -17.80
N SER A 268 -0.53 -26.23 -18.04
CA SER A 268 -0.52 -25.55 -19.33
C SER A 268 0.26 -24.23 -19.28
N ILE A 269 1.14 -24.02 -20.26
CA ILE A 269 1.82 -22.73 -20.47
C ILE A 269 0.80 -21.60 -20.65
N ASP A 270 -0.35 -21.86 -21.26
CA ASP A 270 -1.40 -20.85 -21.45
C ASP A 270 -1.96 -20.36 -20.12
N LYS A 271 -2.22 -21.30 -19.20
CA LYS A 271 -2.67 -20.98 -17.84
C LYS A 271 -1.57 -20.29 -17.04
N ALA A 272 -0.31 -20.71 -17.20
CA ALA A 272 0.81 -20.02 -16.56
C ALA A 272 0.88 -18.56 -17.01
N ILE A 273 0.75 -18.28 -18.31
CA ILE A 273 0.70 -16.92 -18.88
C ILE A 273 -0.50 -16.13 -18.35
N GLU A 274 -1.67 -16.76 -18.20
CA GLU A 274 -2.87 -16.13 -17.64
C GLU A 274 -2.64 -15.61 -16.21
N HIS A 275 -2.21 -16.49 -15.30
CA HIS A 275 -1.95 -16.12 -13.90
C HIS A 275 -0.75 -15.17 -13.76
N LEU A 276 0.28 -15.33 -14.59
CA LEU A 276 1.40 -14.39 -14.66
C LEU A 276 0.96 -13.01 -15.18
N GLY A 277 -0.05 -12.94 -16.04
CA GLY A 277 -0.63 -11.68 -16.48
C GLY A 277 -1.16 -10.86 -15.31
N ILE A 278 -1.77 -11.51 -14.32
CA ILE A 278 -2.19 -10.87 -13.07
C ILE A 278 -0.97 -10.41 -12.28
N LEU A 279 -0.05 -11.34 -11.97
CA LEU A 279 1.12 -11.05 -11.11
C LEU A 279 2.04 -9.96 -11.68
N ALA A 280 2.28 -9.98 -13.00
CA ALA A 280 3.16 -9.06 -13.71
C ALA A 280 2.46 -7.76 -14.17
N GLY A 281 1.14 -7.80 -14.36
CA GLY A 281 0.33 -6.63 -14.70
C GLY A 281 0.09 -5.70 -13.50
N SER A 282 0.14 -6.23 -12.28
CA SER A 282 -0.01 -5.47 -11.03
C SER A 282 1.34 -5.14 -10.36
N PRO A 283 1.42 -4.10 -9.50
CA PRO A 283 2.60 -3.82 -8.70
C PRO A 283 3.02 -5.00 -7.82
N LEU A 284 4.32 -5.09 -7.55
CA LEU A 284 4.87 -6.06 -6.60
C LEU A 284 4.52 -5.68 -5.15
N SER A 285 4.25 -6.67 -4.31
CA SER A 285 4.21 -6.53 -2.86
C SER A 285 5.59 -6.19 -2.30
N PHE A 286 5.63 -5.70 -1.06
CA PHE A 286 6.90 -5.44 -0.38
C PHE A 286 7.73 -6.73 -0.23
N ARG A 287 7.07 -7.84 0.09
CA ARG A 287 7.71 -9.16 0.23
C ARG A 287 8.31 -9.63 -1.08
N GLU A 288 7.60 -9.52 -2.20
CA GLU A 288 8.14 -9.91 -3.51
C GLU A 288 9.36 -9.08 -3.89
N ARG A 289 9.33 -7.75 -3.67
CA ARG A 289 10.52 -6.91 -3.91
C ARG A 289 11.74 -7.38 -3.10
N GLN A 290 11.53 -7.73 -1.83
CA GLN A 290 12.60 -8.29 -0.99
C GLN A 290 13.09 -9.64 -1.50
N LEU A 291 12.19 -10.54 -1.90
CA LEU A 291 12.55 -11.85 -2.40
C LEU A 291 13.31 -11.77 -3.73
N ILE A 292 12.92 -10.87 -4.64
CA ILE A 292 13.66 -10.60 -5.88
C ILE A 292 15.05 -10.06 -5.56
N ALA A 293 15.16 -9.05 -4.69
CA ALA A 293 16.46 -8.49 -4.30
C ALA A 293 17.37 -9.54 -3.63
N ALA A 294 16.82 -10.33 -2.72
CA ALA A 294 17.54 -11.41 -2.04
C ALA A 294 17.97 -12.52 -3.02
N SER A 295 17.11 -12.87 -3.99
CA SER A 295 17.45 -13.85 -5.02
C SER A 295 18.55 -13.35 -5.96
N GLN A 296 18.58 -12.06 -6.28
CA GLN A 296 19.67 -11.45 -7.05
C GLN A 296 21.00 -11.43 -6.26
N GLN A 297 20.95 -11.15 -4.96
CA GLN A 297 22.14 -11.10 -4.10
C GLN A 297 22.68 -12.48 -3.72
N SER A 298 21.81 -13.48 -3.58
CA SER A 298 22.15 -14.81 -3.09
C SER A 298 21.29 -15.88 -3.78
N PRO A 299 21.50 -16.13 -5.08
CA PRO A 299 20.63 -17.01 -5.89
C PRO A 299 20.65 -18.48 -5.42
N ASP A 300 21.72 -18.91 -4.76
CA ASP A 300 21.82 -20.26 -4.20
C ASP A 300 21.00 -20.44 -2.91
N LEU A 301 20.70 -19.35 -2.21
CA LEU A 301 19.99 -19.35 -0.93
C LEU A 301 18.51 -18.97 -1.07
N VAL A 302 18.20 -18.01 -1.93
CA VAL A 302 16.83 -17.54 -2.18
C VAL A 302 16.53 -17.67 -3.66
N LYS A 303 15.50 -18.46 -3.99
CA LYS A 303 15.02 -18.63 -5.36
C LYS A 303 13.66 -17.98 -5.48
N PHE A 304 13.60 -16.85 -6.17
CA PHE A 304 12.34 -16.20 -6.48
C PHE A 304 12.40 -15.61 -7.89
N GLU A 305 11.53 -16.07 -8.78
CA GLU A 305 11.46 -15.58 -10.15
C GLU A 305 10.66 -14.27 -10.19
N ASN A 306 11.18 -13.26 -10.89
CA ASN A 306 10.40 -12.06 -11.16
C ASN A 306 9.23 -12.40 -12.11
N PRO A 307 7.96 -12.14 -11.73
CA PRO A 307 6.81 -12.47 -12.57
C PRO A 307 6.86 -11.87 -13.98
N LYS A 308 7.35 -10.64 -14.14
CA LYS A 308 7.45 -9.97 -15.45
C LYS A 308 8.49 -10.64 -16.34
N ASP A 309 9.64 -11.03 -15.77
CA ASP A 309 10.69 -11.74 -16.51
C ASP A 309 10.21 -13.13 -16.94
N THR A 310 9.54 -13.87 -16.04
CA THR A 310 8.97 -15.19 -16.33
C THR A 310 7.89 -15.10 -17.39
N LEU A 311 6.98 -14.12 -17.30
CA LEU A 311 5.96 -13.89 -18.31
C LEU A 311 6.59 -13.58 -19.67
N THR A 312 7.58 -12.68 -19.71
CA THR A 312 8.28 -12.30 -20.94
C THR A 312 8.93 -13.52 -21.60
N ALA A 313 9.57 -14.39 -20.81
CA ALA A 313 10.20 -15.60 -21.31
C ALA A 313 9.17 -16.60 -21.87
N LEU A 314 8.06 -16.85 -21.16
CA LEU A 314 7.00 -17.74 -21.63
C LEU A 314 6.27 -17.18 -22.85
N TRP A 315 6.04 -15.85 -22.88
CA TRP A 315 5.45 -15.17 -24.01
C TRP A 315 6.31 -15.32 -25.27
N LYS A 316 7.62 -15.03 -25.19
CA LYS A 316 8.56 -15.26 -26.30
C LYS A 316 8.58 -16.72 -26.75
N LYS A 317 8.57 -17.66 -25.81
CA LYS A 317 8.55 -19.10 -26.12
C LYS A 317 7.29 -19.50 -26.90
N LYS A 318 6.15 -18.91 -26.58
CA LYS A 318 4.85 -19.22 -27.20
C LYS A 318 4.62 -18.48 -28.52
N HIS A 319 4.96 -17.19 -28.57
CA HIS A 319 4.62 -16.28 -29.66
C HIS A 319 5.79 -15.97 -30.61
N GLY A 320 7.02 -16.34 -30.25
CA GLY A 320 8.23 -16.10 -31.04
C GLY A 320 8.84 -14.70 -30.88
N SER A 321 8.11 -13.73 -30.33
CA SER A 321 8.55 -12.35 -30.05
C SER A 321 7.87 -11.82 -28.76
N THR A 322 8.14 -10.57 -28.38
CA THR A 322 7.40 -9.83 -27.32
C THR A 322 6.27 -8.97 -27.87
N GLU A 323 6.00 -9.05 -29.16
CA GLU A 323 4.91 -8.29 -29.78
C GLU A 323 3.58 -8.64 -29.10
N GLY A 324 2.78 -7.63 -28.79
CA GLY A 324 1.51 -7.75 -28.07
C GLY A 324 1.61 -7.99 -26.56
N LEU A 325 2.82 -8.11 -25.97
CA LEU A 325 2.96 -8.34 -24.54
C LEU A 325 2.50 -7.14 -23.70
N ASP A 326 2.80 -5.92 -24.13
CA ASP A 326 2.40 -4.71 -23.39
C ASP A 326 0.88 -4.55 -23.40
N GLU A 327 0.22 -4.72 -24.55
CA GLU A 327 -1.24 -4.74 -24.65
C GLU A 327 -1.86 -5.85 -23.77
N TYR A 328 -1.22 -7.01 -23.70
CA TYR A 328 -1.64 -8.10 -22.83
C TYR A 328 -1.51 -7.74 -21.34
N LEU A 329 -0.40 -7.11 -20.94
CA LEU A 329 -0.19 -6.62 -19.58
C LEU A 329 -1.25 -5.57 -19.21
N THR A 330 -1.53 -4.60 -20.09
CA THR A 330 -2.59 -3.61 -19.89
C THR A 330 -3.95 -4.27 -19.69
N LYS A 331 -4.35 -5.19 -20.59
CA LYS A 331 -5.61 -5.92 -20.42
C LYS A 331 -5.63 -6.75 -19.14
N SER A 332 -4.49 -7.30 -18.71
CA SER A 332 -4.40 -8.11 -17.50
C SER A 332 -4.52 -7.24 -16.25
N PHE A 333 -3.94 -6.04 -16.25
CA PHE A 333 -4.12 -5.04 -15.21
C PHE A 333 -5.57 -4.59 -15.09
N ARG A 334 -6.27 -4.33 -16.21
CA ARG A 334 -7.71 -4.01 -16.18
C ARG A 334 -8.54 -5.14 -15.56
N ARG A 335 -8.31 -6.39 -15.97
CA ARG A 335 -8.98 -7.56 -15.37
C ARG A 335 -8.68 -7.71 -13.87
N TYR A 336 -7.46 -7.38 -13.45
CA TYR A 336 -7.08 -7.35 -12.05
C TYR A 336 -7.95 -6.36 -11.26
N LEU A 337 -8.09 -5.12 -11.74
CA LEU A 337 -8.96 -4.12 -11.11
C LEU A 337 -10.44 -4.56 -11.10
N ASP A 338 -10.96 -5.06 -12.23
CA ASP A 338 -12.34 -5.55 -12.36
C ASP A 338 -12.69 -6.64 -11.34
N SER A 339 -11.72 -7.52 -11.05
CA SER A 339 -11.91 -8.62 -10.12
C SER A 339 -12.10 -8.17 -8.67
N MET A 340 -11.65 -6.95 -8.33
CA MET A 340 -11.77 -6.37 -7.01
C MET A 340 -13.07 -5.59 -6.79
N VAL A 341 -13.87 -5.41 -7.86
CA VAL A 341 -15.15 -4.70 -7.77
C VAL A 341 -16.09 -5.45 -6.81
N SER A 342 -16.37 -4.81 -5.69
CA SER A 342 -17.18 -5.39 -4.62
C SER A 342 -18.64 -5.59 -5.04
N LYS A 343 -19.31 -6.52 -4.36
CA LYS A 343 -20.77 -6.67 -4.46
C LYS A 343 -21.50 -5.38 -4.09
N LYS A 344 -21.03 -4.67 -3.05
CA LYS A 344 -21.60 -3.39 -2.58
C LYS A 344 -21.65 -2.36 -3.71
N ALA A 345 -20.58 -2.22 -4.49
CA ALA A 345 -20.54 -1.29 -5.62
C ALA A 345 -21.52 -1.69 -6.75
N LYS A 346 -21.63 -2.99 -7.06
CA LYS A 346 -22.54 -3.51 -8.11
C LYS A 346 -24.02 -3.31 -7.79
N GLU A 347 -24.37 -3.18 -6.51
CA GLU A 347 -25.76 -3.03 -6.05
C GLU A 347 -26.21 -1.56 -5.92
N VAL A 348 -25.32 -0.58 -6.16
CA VAL A 348 -25.66 0.84 -6.11
C VAL A 348 -26.65 1.19 -7.22
N ASP A 349 -27.77 1.83 -6.86
CA ASP A 349 -28.75 2.34 -7.81
C ASP A 349 -28.27 3.64 -8.47
N LEU A 350 -27.56 3.51 -9.58
CA LEU A 350 -27.03 4.63 -10.36
C LEU A 350 -28.12 5.51 -11.01
N LYS A 351 -29.41 5.18 -10.91
CA LYS A 351 -30.49 6.08 -11.35
C LYS A 351 -30.80 7.16 -10.34
N LYS A 352 -30.39 6.99 -9.08
CA LYS A 352 -30.47 8.04 -8.07
C LYS A 352 -29.35 9.04 -8.26
N GLY A 353 -29.65 10.29 -7.93
CA GLY A 353 -28.74 11.42 -8.06
C GLY A 353 -28.42 11.80 -9.52
N ASN A 354 -28.08 13.06 -9.72
CA ASN A 354 -27.57 13.59 -11.00
C ASN A 354 -26.23 14.34 -10.85
N ARG A 355 -25.68 14.41 -9.63
CA ARG A 355 -24.32 14.90 -9.40
C ARG A 355 -23.32 13.83 -9.84
N VAL A 356 -22.34 14.23 -10.63
CA VAL A 356 -21.14 13.44 -10.91
C VAL A 356 -20.14 13.74 -9.80
N SER A 357 -19.52 12.70 -9.25
CA SER A 357 -18.50 12.85 -8.22
C SER A 357 -17.11 12.99 -8.86
N LEU A 358 -16.28 13.87 -8.29
CA LEU A 358 -14.86 13.98 -8.65
C LEU A 358 -14.00 13.42 -7.52
N ILE A 359 -13.07 12.53 -7.84
CA ILE A 359 -12.00 12.11 -6.95
C ILE A 359 -10.70 12.74 -7.46
N GLU A 360 -10.03 13.52 -6.62
CA GLU A 360 -8.70 14.05 -6.89
C GLU A 360 -7.69 13.26 -6.05
N LEU A 361 -6.81 12.50 -6.71
CA LEU A 361 -5.73 11.74 -6.08
C LEU A 361 -4.40 12.47 -6.31
N PHE A 362 -3.69 12.78 -5.24
CA PHE A 362 -2.32 13.27 -5.28
C PHE A 362 -1.37 12.11 -5.00
N THR A 363 -0.53 11.77 -5.98
CA THR A 363 0.31 10.56 -5.97
C THR A 363 1.75 10.87 -6.40
N GLY A 364 2.60 9.85 -6.46
CA GLY A 364 3.95 9.93 -7.00
C GLY A 364 4.46 8.58 -7.52
N ALA A 365 5.16 8.57 -8.65
CA ALA A 365 5.73 7.39 -9.30
C ALA A 365 6.73 6.63 -8.42
N SER A 366 7.38 7.32 -7.48
CA SER A 366 8.33 6.76 -6.52
C SER A 366 7.77 6.68 -5.10
N CYS A 367 6.45 6.76 -4.93
CA CYS A 367 5.79 6.74 -3.63
C CYS A 367 5.25 5.32 -3.32
N PRO A 368 5.89 4.52 -2.44
CA PRO A 368 5.38 3.20 -2.09
C PRO A 368 3.99 3.19 -1.44
N PRO A 369 3.63 4.09 -0.51
CA PRO A 369 2.28 4.09 0.07
C PRO A 369 1.20 4.60 -0.91
N CYS A 370 1.57 5.15 -2.07
CA CYS A 370 0.59 5.58 -3.06
C CYS A 370 -0.01 4.42 -3.85
N VAL A 371 0.66 3.26 -3.89
CA VAL A 371 0.23 2.08 -4.67
C VAL A 371 -1.20 1.67 -4.34
N ALA A 372 -1.58 1.60 -3.06
CA ALA A 372 -2.96 1.26 -2.69
C ALA A 372 -3.97 2.29 -3.20
N ALA A 373 -3.64 3.58 -3.17
CA ALA A 373 -4.52 4.66 -3.57
C ALA A 373 -4.74 4.68 -5.10
N ASP A 374 -3.66 4.51 -5.88
CA ASP A 374 -3.72 4.41 -7.34
C ASP A 374 -4.58 3.21 -7.78
N LEU A 375 -4.34 2.03 -7.19
CA LEU A 375 -5.12 0.84 -7.49
C LEU A 375 -6.58 0.99 -7.02
N ALA A 376 -6.83 1.49 -5.81
CA ALA A 376 -8.17 1.65 -5.27
C ALA A 376 -9.02 2.60 -6.12
N THR A 377 -8.46 3.72 -6.58
CA THR A 377 -9.13 4.63 -7.52
C THR A 377 -9.37 3.97 -8.89
N GLY A 378 -8.44 3.14 -9.37
CA GLY A 378 -8.67 2.32 -10.57
C GLY A 378 -9.81 1.30 -10.40
N VAL A 379 -9.97 0.70 -9.22
CA VAL A 379 -11.11 -0.16 -8.91
C VAL A 379 -12.41 0.66 -8.87
N ILE A 380 -12.39 1.91 -8.40
CA ILE A 380 -13.55 2.82 -8.46
C ILE A 380 -13.95 3.11 -9.90
N GLU A 381 -13.00 3.40 -10.79
CA GLU A 381 -13.24 3.59 -12.23
C GLU A 381 -13.79 2.32 -12.90
N SER A 382 -13.34 1.14 -12.44
CA SER A 382 -13.89 -0.15 -12.87
C SER A 382 -15.29 -0.42 -12.31
N SER A 383 -15.64 0.20 -11.17
CA SER A 383 -16.92 0.02 -10.49
C SER A 383 -18.04 0.91 -11.03
N PHE A 384 -17.70 2.12 -11.51
CA PHE A 384 -18.67 3.15 -11.86
C PHE A 384 -18.34 3.84 -13.18
N PRO A 385 -19.35 4.16 -14.02
CA PRO A 385 -19.11 4.84 -15.28
C PRO A 385 -18.67 6.31 -15.07
N HIS A 386 -17.96 6.88 -16.05
CA HIS A 386 -17.53 8.29 -16.05
C HIS A 386 -18.68 9.29 -15.88
N SER A 387 -19.91 8.90 -16.26
CA SER A 387 -21.12 9.70 -16.03
C SER A 387 -21.53 9.80 -14.55
N LYS A 388 -20.80 9.15 -13.64
CA LYS A 388 -21.06 9.12 -12.20
C LYS A 388 -19.83 9.44 -11.38
N VAL A 389 -18.65 9.02 -11.82
CA VAL A 389 -17.40 9.29 -11.12
C VAL A 389 -16.30 9.60 -12.12
N ILE A 390 -15.56 10.67 -11.88
CA ILE A 390 -14.33 11.00 -12.60
C ILE A 390 -13.19 10.98 -11.57
N VAL A 391 -12.05 10.41 -11.93
CA VAL A 391 -10.83 10.47 -11.13
C VAL A 391 -9.81 11.34 -11.86
N LEU A 392 -9.10 12.20 -11.13
CA LEU A 392 -7.96 12.97 -11.64
C LEU A 392 -6.73 12.64 -10.78
N ARG A 393 -5.61 12.32 -11.43
CA ARG A 393 -4.35 11.98 -10.76
C ARG A 393 -3.33 13.09 -10.93
N TYR A 394 -2.94 13.70 -9.83
CA TYR A 394 -1.97 14.78 -9.74
C TYR A 394 -0.65 14.25 -9.19
N HIS A 395 0.32 14.03 -10.07
CA HIS A 395 1.66 13.59 -9.67
C HIS A 395 2.43 14.69 -8.94
N GLN A 396 3.22 14.30 -7.95
CA GLN A 396 4.04 15.17 -7.12
C GLN A 396 5.49 14.68 -7.09
N HIS A 397 6.44 15.59 -6.90
CA HIS A 397 7.85 15.28 -6.67
C HIS A 397 8.14 14.75 -5.24
N ILE A 398 7.23 13.95 -4.67
CA ILE A 398 7.31 13.41 -3.31
C ILE A 398 7.02 11.90 -3.33
N PRO A 399 7.88 11.05 -2.75
CA PRO A 399 9.08 11.39 -1.96
C PRO A 399 10.33 11.65 -2.80
N ALA A 400 10.26 11.49 -4.13
CA ALA A 400 11.38 11.67 -5.04
C ALA A 400 10.92 12.39 -6.31
N PRO A 401 11.86 12.93 -7.11
CA PRO A 401 11.58 13.46 -8.44
C PRO A 401 10.70 12.52 -9.25
N ASP A 402 9.69 13.08 -9.91
CA ASP A 402 8.64 12.36 -10.62
C ASP A 402 8.39 13.03 -11.98
N PRO A 403 8.72 12.36 -13.10
CA PRO A 403 8.63 12.96 -14.43
C PRO A 403 7.17 13.11 -14.94
N LEU A 404 6.16 12.68 -14.18
CA LEU A 404 4.75 12.91 -14.49
C LEU A 404 4.19 14.18 -13.83
N THR A 405 4.96 14.82 -12.96
CA THR A 405 4.59 16.06 -12.23
C THR A 405 4.58 17.28 -13.15
N ASN A 406 3.83 18.32 -12.75
CA ASN A 406 3.86 19.65 -13.34
C ASN A 406 3.53 20.71 -12.28
N THR A 407 3.77 21.98 -12.61
CA THR A 407 3.46 23.13 -11.73
C THR A 407 2.01 23.13 -11.27
N ASP A 408 1.08 22.84 -12.18
CA ASP A 408 -0.36 22.88 -11.93
C ASP A 408 -0.76 21.84 -10.84
N SER A 409 -0.13 20.66 -10.87
CA SER A 409 -0.31 19.60 -9.88
C SER A 409 0.24 19.98 -8.51
N GLU A 410 1.42 20.58 -8.44
CA GLU A 410 1.99 21.08 -7.17
C GLU A 410 1.13 22.22 -6.59
N ALA A 411 0.65 23.13 -7.43
CA ALA A 411 -0.20 24.23 -7.01
C ALA A 411 -1.55 23.72 -6.45
N ARG A 412 -2.14 22.69 -7.08
CA ARG A 412 -3.39 22.07 -6.60
C ARG A 412 -3.18 21.35 -5.27
N PHE A 413 -2.03 20.70 -5.07
CA PHE A 413 -1.68 20.07 -3.79
C PHE A 413 -1.58 21.10 -2.66
N ILE A 414 -0.97 22.26 -2.93
CA ILE A 414 -0.87 23.38 -1.96
C ILE A 414 -2.24 23.98 -1.65
N LEU A 415 -3.14 24.10 -2.64
CA LEU A 415 -4.51 24.61 -2.41
C LEU A 415 -5.24 23.82 -1.33
N TYR A 416 -5.09 22.51 -1.30
CA TYR A 416 -5.69 21.65 -0.29
C TYR A 416 -4.89 21.54 1.01
N ASN A 417 -3.70 22.14 1.07
CA ASN A 417 -2.81 22.09 2.22
C ASN A 417 -2.45 20.64 2.62
N HIS A 418 -2.21 19.79 1.61
CA HIS A 418 -1.76 18.43 1.86
C HIS A 418 -0.31 18.39 2.36
N GLY A 419 -0.03 17.46 3.27
CA GLY A 419 1.29 17.30 3.89
C GLY A 419 2.16 16.19 3.29
N GLY A 420 1.59 15.34 2.43
CA GLY A 420 2.30 14.25 1.77
C GLY A 420 1.45 13.47 0.78
N THR A 421 2.08 12.56 0.06
CA THR A 421 1.44 11.62 -0.86
C THR A 421 1.38 10.21 -0.23
N PRO A 422 0.30 9.44 -0.44
CA PRO A 422 -0.91 9.85 -1.16
C PRO A 422 -1.78 10.80 -0.34
N SER A 423 -2.56 11.63 -1.03
CA SER A 423 -3.68 12.39 -0.47
C SER A 423 -4.85 12.31 -1.42
N THR A 424 -6.08 12.13 -0.91
CA THR A 424 -7.27 11.95 -1.76
C THR A 424 -8.40 12.86 -1.32
N ASN A 425 -9.07 13.47 -2.28
CA ASN A 425 -10.26 14.29 -2.04
C ASN A 425 -11.44 13.75 -2.86
N LEU A 426 -12.59 13.59 -2.22
CA LEU A 426 -13.87 13.36 -2.87
C LEU A 426 -14.66 14.65 -2.87
N ASN A 427 -15.00 15.15 -4.06
CA ASN A 427 -15.76 16.37 -4.25
C ASN A 427 -15.17 17.59 -3.52
N GLY A 428 -13.84 17.65 -3.44
CA GLY A 428 -13.10 18.71 -2.77
C GLY A 428 -12.86 18.48 -1.27
N GLN A 429 -13.47 17.45 -0.67
CA GLN A 429 -13.31 17.11 0.74
C GLN A 429 -12.33 15.95 0.92
N SER A 430 -11.45 16.04 1.92
CA SER A 430 -10.43 15.03 2.18
C SER A 430 -11.04 13.68 2.57
N VAL A 431 -10.52 12.59 2.01
CA VAL A 431 -10.82 11.21 2.40
C VAL A 431 -9.57 10.62 3.06
N SER A 432 -9.68 10.24 4.33
CA SER A 432 -8.57 9.68 5.10
C SER A 432 -8.35 8.19 4.81
N GLY A 433 -7.15 7.70 5.18
CA GLY A 433 -6.77 6.28 5.18
C GLY A 433 -6.71 5.57 3.82
N VAL A 434 -6.76 6.32 2.71
CA VAL A 434 -6.51 5.83 1.36
C VAL A 434 -5.00 5.83 1.08
N ALA A 435 -4.30 4.81 1.60
CA ALA A 435 -2.85 4.66 1.47
C ALA A 435 -2.40 3.21 1.76
N GLY A 436 -1.20 2.85 1.27
CA GLY A 436 -0.52 1.59 1.57
C GLY A 436 0.07 0.90 0.35
N GLY A 437 0.50 -0.35 0.55
CA GLY A 437 0.96 -1.24 -0.52
C GLY A 437 -0.19 -2.01 -1.18
N VAL A 438 0.14 -3.00 -2.01
CA VAL A 438 -0.84 -3.87 -2.69
C VAL A 438 -1.76 -4.58 -1.69
N GLU A 439 -1.25 -4.84 -0.49
CA GLU A 439 -1.97 -5.48 0.61
C GLU A 439 -3.08 -4.60 1.21
N GLN A 440 -3.05 -3.28 0.99
CA GLN A 440 -4.03 -2.32 1.52
C GLN A 440 -5.00 -1.79 0.42
N VAL A 441 -5.02 -2.40 -0.76
CA VAL A 441 -5.92 -1.98 -1.84
C VAL A 441 -7.38 -2.14 -1.44
N GLU A 442 -7.75 -3.28 -0.84
CA GLU A 442 -9.14 -3.54 -0.42
C GLU A 442 -9.61 -2.53 0.64
N SER A 443 -8.80 -2.25 1.67
CA SER A 443 -9.16 -1.28 2.70
C SER A 443 -9.24 0.14 2.15
N SER A 444 -8.31 0.53 1.26
CA SER A 444 -8.34 1.85 0.60
C SER A 444 -9.56 2.02 -0.32
N TYR A 445 -9.90 0.98 -1.09
CA TYR A 445 -11.08 0.94 -1.94
C TYR A 445 -12.37 1.03 -1.12
N ASN A 446 -12.47 0.30 -0.01
CA ASN A 446 -13.65 0.35 0.86
C ASN A 446 -13.87 1.73 1.48
N GLN A 447 -12.80 2.43 1.88
CA GLN A 447 -12.87 3.79 2.39
C GLN A 447 -13.38 4.79 1.33
N LEU A 448 -12.87 4.69 0.10
CA LEU A 448 -13.37 5.49 -1.01
C LEU A 448 -14.84 5.19 -1.30
N LEU A 449 -15.20 3.90 -1.35
CA LEU A 449 -16.55 3.45 -1.67
C LEU A 449 -17.56 3.89 -0.61
N GLU A 450 -17.18 3.88 0.67
CA GLU A 450 -17.99 4.36 1.78
C GLU A 450 -18.27 5.86 1.68
N ALA A 451 -17.27 6.68 1.39
CA ALA A 451 -17.45 8.11 1.17
C ALA A 451 -18.25 8.40 -0.11
N LEU A 452 -18.06 7.61 -1.17
CA LEU A 452 -18.61 7.85 -2.50
C LEU A 452 -20.11 7.49 -2.62
N ILE A 453 -20.55 6.37 -2.02
CA ILE A 453 -21.94 5.89 -2.19
C ILE A 453 -23.00 6.94 -1.81
N PRO A 454 -22.88 7.65 -0.67
CA PRO A 454 -23.80 8.75 -0.35
C PRO A 454 -23.79 9.84 -1.43
N ALA A 455 -22.60 10.25 -1.88
CA ALA A 455 -22.44 11.30 -2.89
C ALA A 455 -23.09 10.94 -4.23
N LEU A 456 -23.07 9.66 -4.62
CA LEU A 456 -23.72 9.17 -5.86
C LEU A 456 -25.24 9.35 -5.88
N SER A 457 -25.88 9.49 -4.71
CA SER A 457 -27.32 9.68 -4.60
C SER A 457 -27.75 11.16 -4.59
N GLU A 458 -26.78 12.08 -4.58
CA GLU A 458 -27.06 13.51 -4.46
C GLU A 458 -27.58 14.14 -5.76
N ASN A 459 -28.44 15.13 -5.59
CA ASN A 459 -28.95 15.94 -6.69
C ASN A 459 -28.32 17.33 -6.67
N THR A 460 -28.10 17.88 -7.85
CA THR A 460 -27.61 19.21 -8.09
C THR A 460 -28.37 19.84 -9.25
N ASP A 461 -28.66 21.14 -9.13
CA ASP A 461 -29.19 21.94 -10.24
C ASP A 461 -28.08 22.42 -11.18
N VAL A 462 -26.81 22.26 -10.78
CA VAL A 462 -25.66 22.70 -11.56
C VAL A 462 -25.47 21.81 -12.78
N LYS A 463 -25.43 22.44 -13.95
CA LYS A 463 -25.17 21.79 -15.23
C LYS A 463 -23.96 22.41 -15.90
N ILE A 464 -23.13 21.57 -16.51
CA ILE A 464 -21.93 21.99 -17.23
C ILE A 464 -22.02 21.47 -18.66
N GLU A 465 -22.02 22.40 -19.62
CA GLU A 465 -21.92 22.09 -21.05
C GLU A 465 -20.47 22.24 -21.50
N LEU A 466 -19.93 21.22 -22.18
CA LEU A 466 -18.52 21.16 -22.58
C LEU A 466 -18.34 20.89 -24.07
N SER A 467 -17.25 21.42 -24.63
CA SER A 467 -16.75 21.08 -25.95
C SER A 467 -15.23 21.18 -25.97
N ALA A 468 -14.57 20.15 -26.49
CA ALA A 468 -13.13 20.14 -26.68
C ALA A 468 -12.77 19.55 -28.06
N VAL A 469 -12.03 20.32 -28.85
CA VAL A 469 -11.64 19.93 -30.22
C VAL A 469 -10.20 20.33 -30.49
N ALA A 470 -9.39 19.36 -30.91
CA ALA A 470 -8.08 19.56 -31.51
C ALA A 470 -8.25 19.82 -33.02
N LYS A 471 -7.85 21.00 -33.48
CA LYS A 471 -7.85 21.35 -34.91
C LYS A 471 -6.80 22.41 -35.22
N ASP A 472 -6.22 22.35 -36.42
CA ASP A 472 -5.28 23.35 -36.92
C ASP A 472 -4.09 23.62 -35.97
N GLY A 473 -3.63 22.58 -35.26
CA GLY A 473 -2.54 22.68 -34.27
C GLY A 473 -2.93 23.34 -32.94
N ASN A 474 -4.23 23.49 -32.67
CA ASN A 474 -4.77 24.13 -31.47
C ASN A 474 -5.81 23.26 -30.76
N LEU A 475 -5.89 23.40 -29.44
CA LEU A 475 -6.99 22.94 -28.60
C LEU A 475 -8.01 24.06 -28.43
N VAL A 476 -9.23 23.85 -28.92
CA VAL A 476 -10.37 24.76 -28.72
C VAL A 476 -11.26 24.19 -27.62
N LEU A 477 -11.29 24.88 -26.48
CA LEU A 477 -11.89 24.41 -25.23
C LEU A 477 -12.98 25.38 -24.77
N LYS A 478 -14.19 24.87 -24.57
CA LYS A 478 -15.35 25.66 -24.16
C LYS A 478 -16.09 25.00 -23.01
N ALA A 479 -16.53 25.82 -22.06
CA ALA A 479 -17.37 25.39 -20.96
C ALA A 479 -18.38 26.46 -20.56
N ASN A 480 -19.58 26.03 -20.18
CA ASN A 480 -20.63 26.89 -19.67
C ASN A 480 -21.35 26.20 -18.50
N ALA A 481 -21.30 26.81 -17.32
CA ALA A 481 -21.98 26.31 -16.14
C ALA A 481 -23.24 27.14 -15.81
N THR A 482 -24.33 26.45 -15.52
CA THR A 482 -25.64 27.03 -15.17
C THR A 482 -26.19 26.39 -13.90
N GLY A 483 -27.29 26.91 -13.34
CA GLY A 483 -27.95 26.34 -12.15
C GLY A 483 -27.26 26.66 -10.82
N THR A 484 -26.45 27.72 -10.76
CA THR A 484 -25.61 28.05 -9.59
C THR A 484 -26.21 29.08 -8.64
N LYS A 485 -27.44 29.54 -8.88
CA LYS A 485 -28.04 30.69 -8.19
C LYS A 485 -28.26 30.48 -6.68
N ASP A 486 -28.49 29.23 -6.27
CA ASP A 486 -28.80 28.89 -4.88
C ASP A 486 -27.55 28.62 -4.04
N ILE A 487 -26.36 28.61 -4.66
CA ILE A 487 -25.09 28.43 -3.97
C ILE A 487 -24.61 29.77 -3.42
N LYS A 488 -24.47 29.85 -2.09
CA LYS A 488 -24.22 31.10 -1.36
C LYS A 488 -22.74 31.32 -1.04
N GLU A 489 -21.88 31.10 -2.02
CA GLU A 489 -20.46 31.41 -1.94
C GLU A 489 -19.88 31.79 -3.32
N PRO A 490 -18.72 32.48 -3.38
CA PRO A 490 -18.04 32.71 -4.65
C PRO A 490 -17.67 31.38 -5.31
N LEU A 491 -17.98 31.26 -6.60
CA LEU A 491 -17.74 30.06 -7.37
C LEU A 491 -16.60 30.24 -8.36
N ARG A 492 -15.91 29.13 -8.61
CA ARG A 492 -14.84 29.00 -9.58
C ARG A 492 -15.18 27.92 -10.60
N LEU A 493 -14.90 28.18 -11.86
CA LEU A 493 -14.89 27.19 -12.93
C LEU A 493 -13.47 26.69 -13.10
N VAL A 494 -13.19 25.47 -12.64
CA VAL A 494 -11.88 24.84 -12.77
C VAL A 494 -11.89 23.96 -14.00
N ALA A 495 -10.88 24.11 -14.86
CA ALA A 495 -10.79 23.43 -16.14
C ALA A 495 -9.43 22.77 -16.28
N VAL A 496 -9.44 21.47 -16.60
CA VAL A 496 -8.30 20.56 -16.53
C VAL A 496 -8.19 19.79 -17.85
N LEU A 497 -6.96 19.62 -18.33
CA LEU A 497 -6.60 18.66 -19.37
C LEU A 497 -5.90 17.49 -18.69
N ALA A 498 -6.50 16.31 -18.81
CA ALA A 498 -5.94 15.05 -18.32
C ALA A 498 -5.53 14.17 -19.51
N GLU A 499 -4.43 13.45 -19.39
CA GLU A 499 -4.06 12.38 -20.31
C GLU A 499 -4.76 11.10 -19.86
N GLU A 500 -5.52 10.47 -20.76
CA GLU A 500 -6.43 9.39 -20.42
C GLU A 500 -5.69 8.14 -19.91
N GLU A 501 -4.63 7.74 -20.61
CA GLU A 501 -3.80 6.59 -20.27
C GLU A 501 -2.36 6.85 -20.71
N LEU A 502 -1.39 6.44 -19.88
CA LEU A 502 0.01 6.37 -20.23
C LEU A 502 0.64 5.12 -19.66
N THR A 503 1.38 4.39 -20.49
CA THR A 503 2.28 3.34 -20.01
C THR A 503 3.62 3.95 -19.62
N PHE A 504 3.98 3.84 -18.35
CA PHE A 504 5.23 4.36 -17.81
C PHE A 504 5.71 3.43 -16.68
N GLU A 505 6.92 2.88 -16.78
CA GLU A 505 7.45 1.97 -15.76
C GLU A 505 7.88 2.74 -14.49
N ALA A 506 6.94 2.96 -13.57
CA ALA A 506 7.23 3.70 -12.35
C ALA A 506 8.00 2.85 -11.31
N PRO A 507 8.91 3.45 -10.53
CA PRO A 507 9.67 2.73 -9.49
C PRO A 507 8.82 2.05 -8.41
N ASN A 508 7.62 2.56 -8.13
CA ASN A 508 6.69 1.93 -7.18
C ASN A 508 5.95 0.70 -7.77
N GLY A 509 6.06 0.47 -9.08
CA GLY A 509 5.51 -0.68 -9.80
C GLY A 509 4.14 -0.44 -10.47
N ILE A 510 3.58 0.77 -10.38
CA ILE A 510 2.41 1.16 -11.18
C ILE A 510 2.91 1.45 -12.60
N ASN A 511 2.44 0.69 -13.58
CA ASN A 511 2.92 0.83 -14.97
C ASN A 511 1.93 1.49 -15.92
N ILE A 512 0.66 1.58 -15.50
CA ILE A 512 -0.44 2.17 -16.28
C ILE A 512 -1.00 3.29 -15.41
N HIS A 513 -0.93 4.50 -15.96
CA HIS A 513 -1.34 5.72 -15.28
C HIS A 513 -2.53 6.30 -16.02
N ASP A 514 -3.66 6.44 -15.32
CA ASP A 514 -4.92 6.91 -15.88
C ASP A 514 -5.24 8.33 -15.45
N MET A 515 -5.86 9.11 -16.34
CA MET A 515 -6.39 10.44 -16.03
C MET A 515 -5.34 11.37 -15.37
N ILE A 516 -4.13 11.35 -15.91
CA ILE A 516 -2.98 12.12 -15.41
C ILE A 516 -3.20 13.58 -15.72
N VAL A 517 -3.24 14.43 -14.70
CA VAL A 517 -3.42 15.87 -14.93
C VAL A 517 -2.19 16.46 -15.59
N ARG A 518 -2.33 16.98 -16.81
CA ARG A 518 -1.27 17.60 -17.59
C ARG A 518 -1.33 19.12 -17.58
N SER A 519 -2.52 19.69 -17.40
CA SER A 519 -2.65 21.13 -17.14
C SER A 519 -3.97 21.50 -16.49
N MET A 520 -3.93 22.50 -15.62
CA MET A 520 -5.04 23.34 -15.23
C MET A 520 -4.99 24.67 -16.01
N LEU A 521 -6.08 25.05 -16.67
CA LEU A 521 -6.08 26.21 -17.57
C LEU A 521 -5.97 27.57 -16.86
N ARG A 522 -6.10 27.55 -15.52
CA ARG A 522 -5.86 28.65 -14.57
C ARG A 522 -5.69 28.11 -13.15
N GLU A 523 -4.46 27.83 -12.77
CA GLU A 523 -4.14 27.21 -11.48
C GLU A 523 -4.17 28.17 -10.28
N PRO A 524 -4.30 27.63 -9.05
CA PRO A 524 -4.99 26.38 -8.73
C PRO A 524 -6.52 26.59 -8.63
N ASN A 525 -6.96 27.85 -8.66
CA ASN A 525 -8.31 28.28 -8.28
C ASN A 525 -9.30 28.37 -9.44
N GLY A 526 -8.90 28.14 -10.68
CA GLY A 526 -9.78 28.28 -11.84
C GLY A 526 -10.23 29.71 -12.12
N PHE A 527 -11.27 29.83 -12.94
CA PHE A 527 -11.82 31.11 -13.41
C PHE A 527 -12.96 31.59 -12.49
N PRO A 528 -12.94 32.85 -12.03
CA PRO A 528 -14.09 33.42 -11.32
C PRO A 528 -15.26 33.62 -12.28
N ALA A 529 -16.47 33.75 -11.74
CA ALA A 529 -17.61 34.23 -12.50
C ALA A 529 -17.35 35.65 -13.01
N VAL A 530 -17.66 35.90 -14.29
CA VAL A 530 -17.65 37.23 -14.91
C VAL A 530 -19.09 37.57 -15.28
N ASP A 531 -19.59 38.72 -14.82
CA ASP A 531 -20.99 39.13 -14.98
C ASP A 531 -22.01 38.06 -14.51
N GLY A 532 -21.66 37.36 -13.43
CA GLY A 532 -22.47 36.28 -12.86
C GLY A 532 -22.49 34.98 -13.69
N LYS A 533 -21.66 34.88 -14.73
CA LYS A 533 -21.53 33.68 -15.58
C LYS A 533 -20.22 32.96 -15.33
N LEU A 534 -20.31 31.64 -15.23
CA LEU A 534 -19.17 30.74 -15.17
C LEU A 534 -18.97 30.13 -16.55
N THR A 535 -18.15 30.78 -17.37
CA THR A 535 -17.90 30.38 -18.76
C THR A 535 -16.41 30.37 -19.07
N LEU A 536 -16.02 29.51 -20.00
CA LEU A 536 -14.69 29.43 -20.58
C LEU A 536 -14.81 29.36 -22.11
N ASP A 537 -13.99 30.14 -22.81
CA ASP A 537 -13.70 29.97 -24.23
C ASP A 537 -12.21 30.23 -24.42
N LYS A 538 -11.43 29.16 -24.60
CA LYS A 538 -9.97 29.23 -24.76
C LYS A 538 -9.52 28.47 -26.00
N THR A 539 -8.53 29.03 -26.68
CA THR A 539 -7.76 28.36 -27.72
C THR A 539 -6.31 28.30 -27.26
N ILE A 540 -5.72 27.11 -27.27
CA ILE A 540 -4.35 26.86 -26.79
C ILE A 540 -3.56 26.18 -27.91
N PRO A 541 -2.42 26.72 -28.35
CA PRO A 541 -1.55 26.02 -29.27
C PRO A 541 -1.02 24.71 -28.66
N LEU A 542 -1.13 23.60 -29.38
CA LEU A 542 -0.70 22.27 -28.89
C LEU A 542 0.78 22.25 -28.49
N ASN A 543 1.63 22.90 -29.28
CA ASN A 543 3.06 22.98 -29.01
C ASN A 543 3.38 23.80 -27.74
N GLU A 544 2.60 24.84 -27.44
CA GLU A 544 2.77 25.61 -26.21
C GLU A 544 2.35 24.78 -24.99
N PHE A 545 1.25 24.03 -25.11
CA PHE A 545 0.80 23.10 -24.07
C PHE A 545 1.87 22.05 -23.74
N LYS A 546 2.42 21.37 -24.76
CA LYS A 546 3.50 20.39 -24.57
C LYS A 546 4.78 21.05 -24.05
N GLY A 547 5.17 22.18 -24.63
CA GLY A 547 6.38 22.93 -24.28
C GLY A 547 6.41 23.32 -22.80
N ARG A 548 5.30 23.83 -22.26
CA ARG A 548 5.19 24.16 -20.82
C ARG A 548 5.55 23.00 -19.89
N ILE A 549 5.10 21.78 -20.23
CA ILE A 549 5.34 20.59 -19.39
C ILE A 549 6.82 20.21 -19.46
N THR A 550 7.39 20.19 -20.67
CA THR A 550 8.81 19.86 -20.86
C THR A 550 9.73 20.91 -20.23
N ASP A 551 9.40 22.20 -20.37
CA ASP A 551 10.20 23.31 -19.82
C ASP A 551 10.21 23.26 -18.29
N TYR A 552 9.07 22.97 -17.66
CA TYR A 552 9.00 22.79 -16.21
C TYR A 552 9.89 21.62 -15.75
N LEU A 553 9.79 20.46 -16.39
CA LEU A 553 10.56 19.28 -15.99
C LEU A 553 12.07 19.53 -16.16
N SER A 554 12.49 20.13 -17.27
CA SER A 554 13.89 20.49 -17.49
C SER A 554 14.40 21.52 -16.47
N ALA A 555 13.60 22.53 -16.12
CA ALA A 555 13.97 23.49 -15.09
C ALA A 555 14.05 22.83 -13.69
N PHE A 556 13.18 21.85 -13.42
CA PHE A 556 13.23 21.07 -12.18
C PHE A 556 14.49 20.21 -12.12
N GLU A 557 14.88 19.53 -13.20
CA GLU A 557 16.13 18.75 -13.28
C GLU A 557 17.35 19.63 -13.00
N GLU A 558 17.46 20.78 -13.66
CA GLU A 558 18.57 21.72 -13.49
C GLU A 558 18.67 22.19 -12.03
N LYS A 559 17.53 22.48 -11.39
CA LYS A 559 17.48 23.00 -10.02
C LYS A 559 17.72 21.92 -8.95
N SER A 560 17.18 20.72 -9.15
CA SER A 560 17.17 19.65 -8.14
C SER A 560 18.34 18.67 -8.26
N GLY A 561 18.99 18.62 -9.43
CA GLY A 561 19.95 17.57 -9.78
C GLY A 561 19.28 16.23 -10.11
N ALA A 562 17.96 16.20 -10.29
CA ALA A 562 17.26 15.04 -10.84
C ALA A 562 17.71 14.77 -12.29
N ASN A 563 17.55 13.51 -12.71
CA ASN A 563 17.86 13.09 -14.07
C ASN A 563 16.73 12.18 -14.56
N PHE A 564 15.76 12.79 -15.24
CA PHE A 564 14.71 12.11 -15.95
C PHE A 564 15.27 11.60 -17.29
N THR A 565 14.84 10.43 -17.73
CA THR A 565 15.16 9.89 -19.06
C THR A 565 14.32 10.54 -20.17
N GLY A 566 13.85 11.77 -19.94
CA GLY A 566 12.85 12.50 -20.74
C GLY A 566 11.50 12.65 -20.04
N ALA A 567 10.62 13.45 -20.64
CA ALA A 567 9.24 13.64 -20.18
C ALA A 567 8.34 12.54 -20.78
N PRO A 568 7.77 11.63 -19.99
CA PRO A 568 6.86 10.60 -20.47
C PRO A 568 5.50 11.24 -20.80
N LEU A 569 5.33 11.54 -22.08
CA LEU A 569 4.19 12.26 -22.65
C LEU A 569 3.68 11.51 -23.88
N GLY A 570 2.55 10.80 -23.77
CA GLY A 570 1.83 10.30 -24.93
C GLY A 570 1.03 11.45 -25.57
N LEU A 571 0.14 12.06 -24.79
CA LEU A 571 -0.74 13.19 -25.16
C LEU A 571 -1.62 12.95 -26.40
N GLU A 572 -1.76 11.70 -26.83
CA GLU A 572 -2.57 11.29 -27.98
C GLU A 572 -4.07 11.28 -27.65
N HIS A 573 -4.38 10.97 -26.39
CA HIS A 573 -5.73 10.90 -25.85
C HIS A 573 -5.83 11.81 -24.62
N LEU A 574 -6.53 12.93 -24.78
CA LEU A 574 -6.76 13.91 -23.74
C LEU A 574 -8.23 13.98 -23.38
N GLU A 575 -8.53 14.07 -22.09
CA GLU A 575 -9.85 14.34 -21.55
C GLU A 575 -9.91 15.80 -21.07
N PHE A 576 -10.95 16.54 -21.47
CA PHE A 576 -11.22 17.87 -20.96
C PHE A 576 -12.23 17.80 -19.82
N VAL A 577 -11.76 18.02 -18.59
CA VAL A 577 -12.55 17.93 -17.36
C VAL A 577 -12.79 19.30 -16.80
N VAL A 578 -14.04 19.62 -16.44
CA VAL A 578 -14.42 20.90 -15.87
C VAL A 578 -15.35 20.70 -14.70
N PHE A 579 -15.13 21.46 -13.63
CA PHE A 579 -15.96 21.42 -12.44
C PHE A 579 -16.21 22.80 -11.85
N VAL A 580 -17.36 22.92 -11.18
CA VAL A 580 -17.76 24.12 -10.43
C VAL A 580 -17.39 23.92 -8.97
N GLN A 581 -16.48 24.74 -8.47
CA GLN A 581 -15.95 24.65 -7.11
C GLN A 581 -16.28 25.90 -6.29
N GLY A 582 -16.65 25.70 -5.03
CA GLY A 582 -16.74 26.77 -4.03
C GLY A 582 -15.36 27.32 -3.68
N GLU A 583 -15.17 28.64 -3.76
CA GLU A 583 -13.88 29.26 -3.45
C GLU A 583 -13.51 29.15 -1.97
N LEU A 584 -14.50 29.11 -1.09
CA LEU A 584 -14.29 29.09 0.36
C LEU A 584 -14.35 27.66 0.91
N SER A 585 -15.40 26.93 0.54
CA SER A 585 -15.64 25.55 1.01
C SER A 585 -14.70 24.54 0.35
N LYS A 586 -14.24 24.84 -0.88
CA LYS A 586 -13.60 23.92 -1.82
C LYS A 586 -14.52 22.81 -2.32
N ASP A 587 -15.81 22.83 -1.95
CA ASP A 587 -16.80 21.86 -2.40
C ASP A 587 -16.97 21.89 -3.92
N ILE A 588 -17.09 20.71 -4.53
CA ILE A 588 -17.25 20.57 -5.98
C ILE A 588 -18.70 20.25 -6.32
N PHE A 589 -19.48 21.25 -6.72
CA PHE A 589 -20.93 21.13 -6.88
C PHE A 589 -21.38 20.31 -8.10
N GLN A 590 -20.54 20.23 -9.13
CA GLN A 590 -20.72 19.38 -10.30
C GLN A 590 -19.40 19.27 -11.06
N VAL A 591 -19.17 18.12 -11.68
CA VAL A 591 -18.08 17.91 -12.67
C VAL A 591 -18.67 17.33 -13.95
N ALA A 592 -18.04 17.65 -15.08
CA ALA A 592 -18.29 17.00 -16.36
C ALA A 592 -16.97 16.82 -17.09
N SER A 593 -16.93 15.85 -18.00
CA SER A 593 -15.79 15.64 -18.88
C SER A 593 -16.23 15.30 -20.30
N VAL A 594 -15.38 15.60 -21.26
CA VAL A 594 -15.50 15.16 -22.66
C VAL A 594 -14.12 14.85 -23.23
N PRO A 595 -14.00 13.84 -24.11
CA PRO A 595 -12.75 13.58 -24.81
C PRO A 595 -12.45 14.73 -25.77
N VAL A 596 -11.17 15.06 -25.90
CA VAL A 596 -10.70 15.99 -26.94
C VAL A 596 -10.85 15.29 -28.29
N THR A 597 -11.80 15.75 -29.09
CA THR A 597 -12.06 15.20 -30.43
C THR A 597 -11.12 15.80 -31.47
N GLY A 598 -10.97 15.13 -32.62
CA GLY A 598 -10.08 15.58 -33.69
C GLY A 598 -8.68 14.96 -33.59
N MET A 599 -7.76 15.39 -34.45
CA MET A 599 -6.41 14.85 -34.51
C MET A 599 -5.44 15.73 -33.73
N ILE A 600 -4.78 15.17 -32.72
CA ILE A 600 -3.75 15.85 -31.93
C ILE A 600 -2.40 15.65 -32.62
N GLU A 601 -1.97 16.65 -33.38
CA GLU A 601 -0.65 16.66 -34.02
C GLU A 601 0.23 17.76 -33.43
N PHE A 602 1.34 17.36 -32.80
CA PHE A 602 2.40 18.28 -32.40
C PHE A 602 3.34 18.48 -33.59
N LYS A 603 3.61 19.73 -33.97
CA LYS A 603 4.59 19.97 -35.06
C LYS A 603 5.97 19.60 -34.55
N SER A 604 6.67 18.73 -35.28
CA SER A 604 8.10 18.46 -35.06
C SER A 604 8.86 19.79 -35.19
N ALA A 605 9.64 20.15 -34.16
CA ALA A 605 10.57 21.25 -34.29
C ALA A 605 11.62 20.86 -35.35
N GLU A 606 11.69 21.59 -36.46
CA GLU A 606 12.88 21.52 -37.32
C GLU A 606 14.10 21.91 -36.45
N PRO A 607 15.23 21.20 -36.55
CA PRO A 607 16.43 21.62 -35.87
C PRO A 607 16.79 23.02 -36.38
N GLU A 608 16.92 23.99 -35.48
CA GLU A 608 17.42 25.31 -35.80
C GLU A 608 18.75 25.13 -36.56
N LYS A 609 18.73 25.49 -37.85
CA LYS A 609 19.94 25.58 -38.65
C LYS A 609 20.85 26.59 -37.98
N GLU A 610 22.02 26.13 -37.56
CA GLU A 610 23.13 26.98 -37.11
C GLU A 610 23.20 28.24 -37.97
N ALA A 611 22.96 29.39 -37.34
CA ALA A 611 23.21 30.67 -37.96
C ALA A 611 24.70 30.74 -38.29
N LYS A 612 25.01 30.89 -39.59
CA LYS A 612 26.36 31.16 -40.09
C LYS A 612 26.94 32.41 -39.39
N PRO A 613 28.24 32.42 -39.06
CA PRO A 613 28.88 33.57 -38.44
C PRO A 613 29.04 34.70 -39.46
N GLU A 614 28.44 35.87 -39.17
CA GLU A 614 28.72 37.12 -39.88
C GLU A 614 30.06 37.75 -39.46
N ASP A 615 30.63 38.47 -40.42
CA ASP A 615 32.00 38.94 -40.54
C ASP A 615 32.57 39.79 -39.39
N LYS A 616 33.85 39.50 -39.07
CA LYS A 616 34.74 40.36 -38.27
C LYS A 616 35.17 41.61 -39.06
N PRO A 617 35.28 42.80 -38.43
CA PRO A 617 36.20 43.83 -38.89
C PRO A 617 37.64 43.57 -38.40
N LYS A 618 38.61 43.75 -39.29
CA LYS A 618 40.08 43.68 -39.06
C LYS A 618 40.66 44.97 -38.43
N PRO A 619 41.92 44.95 -37.95
CA PRO A 619 42.40 45.67 -36.77
C PRO A 619 43.18 46.96 -37.05
N ALA A 620 43.25 47.85 -36.05
CA ALA A 620 44.18 48.98 -36.01
C ALA A 620 45.23 48.82 -34.88
N VAL A 621 46.40 49.41 -35.12
CA VAL A 621 47.73 49.10 -34.57
C VAL A 621 48.13 49.99 -33.38
N LYS A 622 48.92 49.40 -32.45
CA LYS A 622 49.86 49.94 -31.40
C LYS A 622 50.40 51.37 -31.62
N ALA A 623 50.82 52.21 -30.64
CA ALA A 623 51.33 52.16 -29.24
C ALA A 623 51.28 53.63 -28.66
N PRO A 624 51.91 54.06 -27.53
CA PRO A 624 52.75 53.37 -26.53
C PRO A 624 52.48 53.73 -25.04
N LYS A 625 53.24 53.05 -24.16
CA LYS A 625 53.34 53.18 -22.70
C LYS A 625 54.54 54.09 -22.31
N PRO A 626 54.48 54.79 -21.17
CA PRO A 626 55.57 54.71 -20.15
C PRO A 626 54.97 54.76 -18.71
N GLU A 627 55.59 54.44 -17.55
CA GLU A 627 56.91 53.99 -17.07
C GLU A 627 56.72 53.48 -15.61
N ALA A 628 57.69 52.78 -15.03
CA ALA A 628 57.66 52.14 -13.70
C ALA A 628 58.55 52.89 -12.68
N LYS A 629 58.23 52.97 -11.36
CA LYS A 629 58.72 52.17 -10.17
C LYS A 629 58.90 53.13 -8.95
N PRO A 630 59.19 52.73 -7.68
CA PRO A 630 59.12 51.42 -6.98
C PRO A 630 58.52 51.44 -5.52
N GLU A 631 58.56 50.26 -4.90
CA GLU A 631 58.16 49.73 -3.57
C GLU A 631 58.29 50.55 -2.26
N ALA A 632 57.41 50.22 -1.28
CA ALA A 632 57.76 50.00 0.14
C ALA A 632 56.72 49.09 0.87
N LYS A 633 57.20 48.17 1.72
CA LYS A 633 56.50 47.30 2.71
C LYS A 633 56.50 47.98 4.10
N PRO A 634 56.05 47.36 5.22
CA PRO A 634 54.91 46.46 5.52
C PRO A 634 54.14 46.89 6.81
N GLU A 635 53.03 46.24 7.20
CA GLU A 635 52.73 45.92 8.63
C GLU A 635 51.51 44.98 8.80
N ALA A 636 51.43 44.33 9.97
CA ALA A 636 50.73 43.08 10.25
C ALA A 636 49.64 43.18 11.34
N LYS A 637 48.86 42.08 11.47
CA LYS A 637 48.02 41.59 12.61
C LYS A 637 46.59 42.14 12.77
N PRO A 638 45.69 41.45 13.53
CA PRO A 638 45.63 40.01 13.89
C PRO A 638 44.21 39.36 13.80
N GLU A 639 44.19 38.03 13.91
CA GLU A 639 43.03 37.14 14.08
C GLU A 639 42.28 37.34 15.42
N ALA A 640 40.95 37.15 15.40
CA ALA A 640 40.06 37.21 16.56
C ALA A 640 39.68 35.82 17.09
N LYS A 641 39.68 35.70 18.42
CA LYS A 641 39.37 34.51 19.25
C LYS A 641 37.85 34.23 19.36
N PRO A 642 37.47 32.99 19.73
CA PRO A 642 36.08 32.58 19.98
C PRO A 642 35.60 32.85 21.42
N GLU A 643 34.33 33.22 21.57
CA GLU A 643 33.64 33.48 22.85
C GLU A 643 33.14 32.19 23.54
N ALA A 644 33.04 32.29 24.87
CA ALA A 644 32.90 31.21 25.84
C ALA A 644 31.46 30.98 26.35
N LYS A 645 31.25 29.76 26.85
CA LYS A 645 30.12 29.29 27.69
C LYS A 645 29.90 30.14 28.97
N PRO A 646 28.69 30.05 29.56
CA PRO A 646 28.51 30.16 31.00
C PRO A 646 27.91 28.89 31.64
N GLU A 647 28.58 28.36 32.67
CA GLU A 647 28.00 27.69 33.86
C GLU A 647 28.23 28.68 35.03
N ALA A 648 27.46 28.77 36.12
CA ALA A 648 26.75 27.77 36.89
C ALA A 648 25.71 28.43 37.82
N LYS A 649 24.78 27.63 38.38
CA LYS A 649 24.45 27.67 39.82
C LYS A 649 23.56 26.47 40.21
N LYS A 650 24.08 25.64 41.14
CA LYS A 650 23.32 24.85 42.10
C LYS A 650 23.62 25.41 43.47
N GLU A 651 22.60 25.54 44.33
CA GLU A 651 22.75 25.28 45.76
C GLU A 651 21.36 25.04 46.41
N ASN A 652 21.34 23.96 47.20
CA ASN A 652 20.35 23.39 48.12
C ASN A 652 19.03 22.80 47.59
#